data_AF-A0A561EWB5-F1
#
_entry.id   AF-A0A561EWB5-F1
#
_cell.length_a   1.000
_cell.length_b   1.000
_cell.length_c   1.000
_cell.angle_alpha   90.00
_cell.angle_beta   90.00
_cell.angle_gamma   90.00
#
_symmetry.space_group_name_H-M   'P 1'
#
loop_
_entity.id
_entity.type
_entity.pdbx_description
1 polymer ?
#
loop_
_entity_poly.entity_id
_entity_poly.type
_entity_poly.pdbx_seq_one_letter_code
_entity_poly.pdbx_strand_id
1 'polypeptide(L)'
;MGLKKRLAGLLVALLAASALVAAPAWAAGTAVLGNNVVGTATDSGDSNYLNASRYVTGSAGGAVSSISVYVGAVGAAPNNQYQVAVYADSSGKPGALLASSASGTLTANAWNTLPVTATLGPNTPYWLAYNTNGSNATVNNLKYTSGGTSAYGNGGATFGTWPATFGATTAENLSFSIYATYTPDDGGSTPPGAGPGGEGPILLVSSPGNPYTRYYTEILKAEGLNCYKVSDLSAVTSSTLASYDVVLLGEMPLTAAQVTMFSDWTNGGGRLVAMRPDKQLAPLLGLTATTGTQSDAYLKIDTSAAPGAGLTGDTMGYHGTADRYTLNGATAVATLYSDASTATANPAVTLRTAGSGRAAAFTFDLAKSVVQTRQGNIAWAGQQRDATDGYEASEMFFGTGGQPDWNNLDKALIPIADEQQRLLANLITLVDSAKKPLPRFWYFPRDVKAVVVMSGDDHGIGGTAGRWDGYIAQSPAGCNVANWECIRGSSYLYTSGPMTAAQAQAYSDQGFEVGLHVTTNCQPWGTTAALQGMYTDQLNAFKAKYPSLPTPSSSRTHCVEWDDWATQARTKLANGIRLDEDYYFYPSSFTKDRPGYFNGTGEIMKFADTDGSVIDEYQATTQLTDESGQTYPATVNTLLNGAYGSQGYYAALTANIHTDYAASTASDAIIAAAKAKGVPVVSGRQMLTWLDGRNGSAFSKLAWSGSSLSFDITGGANGLRAMVPVNSASGSLAGLSRQGQSVPYRIETIKGVSYAFFDGTVGSYVATYGQDTTAPTVTGTSPANGATGVAPSAAVRFSFGEPLDPATVTASTVTLRVSGGAAVAGSVAYDSTTSSAVFTPGSALALTTGYTATVQGVKDIAGNVLASPYSVSFTTGGAPPQTIGNTAVGTLIDDTDSNHLNGSKVTTGASPVPLTSLSVHVGSVSAAPNNQYQLAVYTDSGGSPGTLVVSTASGTLTANAWNSLPVSATLSANTTYWFVYNSNGTSAAVNNMNFSTGAAGQGAYSSTGVPFGTWPASFGPATKDTLMYSLYGSY
;
A
#
# COMPACT_ATOMS: atom_id res chain seq x y z
N MET A 1 53.11 1.24 54.48
CA MET A 1 53.06 0.01 53.65
C MET A 1 51.74 -0.75 53.88
N GLY A 2 50.59 -0.08 53.77
CA GLY A 2 49.32 -0.59 54.35
C GLY A 2 48.04 -0.32 53.57
N LEU A 3 48.09 -0.08 52.25
CA LEU A 3 46.89 0.22 51.46
C LEU A 3 46.62 -0.74 50.29
N LYS A 4 47.55 -1.64 49.93
CA LYS A 4 47.38 -2.54 48.76
C LYS A 4 46.70 -3.88 49.04
N LYS A 5 46.44 -4.24 50.31
CA LYS A 5 45.75 -5.51 50.66
C LYS A 5 44.25 -5.36 50.98
N ARG A 6 43.69 -4.15 51.01
CA ARG A 6 42.24 -3.94 51.21
C ARG A 6 41.44 -3.66 49.94
N LEU A 7 42.08 -3.36 48.80
CA LEU A 7 41.37 -3.21 47.52
C LEU A 7 41.16 -4.53 46.76
N ALA A 8 41.99 -5.56 46.99
CA ALA A 8 41.80 -6.85 46.32
C ALA A 8 40.61 -7.66 46.89
N GLY A 9 40.18 -7.38 48.12
CA GLY A 9 39.01 -8.01 48.73
C GLY A 9 37.68 -7.31 48.43
N LEU A 10 37.70 -6.03 48.03
CA LEU A 10 36.49 -5.26 47.73
C LEU A 10 36.08 -5.37 46.25
N LEU A 11 37.03 -5.67 45.35
CA LEU A 11 36.76 -5.85 43.92
C LEU A 11 36.14 -7.22 43.58
N VAL A 12 36.20 -8.19 44.49
CA VAL A 12 35.56 -9.51 44.31
C VAL A 12 34.14 -9.54 44.91
N ALA A 13 33.78 -8.57 45.76
CA ALA A 13 32.47 -8.50 46.41
C ALA A 13 31.46 -7.57 45.73
N LEU A 14 31.89 -6.68 44.82
CA LEU A 14 30.98 -5.78 44.07
C LEU A 14 30.65 -6.25 42.63
N LEU A 15 31.15 -7.42 42.22
CA LEU A 15 30.88 -8.04 40.92
C LEU A 15 29.82 -9.16 40.98
N ALA A 16 29.07 -9.26 42.09
CA ALA A 16 28.10 -10.35 42.33
C ALA A 16 26.63 -9.91 42.46
N ALA A 17 26.26 -8.69 42.08
CA ALA A 17 24.87 -8.27 41.93
C ALA A 17 24.83 -7.21 40.82
N SER A 18 24.30 -7.41 39.62
CA SER A 18 23.30 -8.34 39.10
C SER A 18 23.82 -8.93 37.78
N ALA A 19 24.40 -10.12 37.83
CA ALA A 19 24.57 -10.91 36.61
C ALA A 19 23.15 -11.27 36.15
N LEU A 20 22.68 -10.68 35.04
CA LEU A 20 21.56 -11.25 34.30
C LEU A 20 21.99 -12.65 33.90
N VAL A 21 21.53 -13.65 34.64
CA VAL A 21 21.75 -15.06 34.30
C VAL A 21 20.99 -15.29 33.00
N ALA A 22 21.72 -15.22 31.89
CA ALA A 22 21.17 -15.49 30.57
C ALA A 22 20.51 -16.88 30.60
N ALA A 23 19.34 -17.00 29.96
CA ALA A 23 18.75 -18.29 29.71
C ALA A 23 19.76 -19.18 28.95
N PRO A 24 19.73 -20.50 29.17
CA PRO A 24 20.61 -21.41 28.42
C PRO A 24 20.44 -21.20 26.92
N ALA A 25 21.56 -21.20 26.19
CA ALA A 25 21.56 -21.06 24.73
C ALA A 25 20.76 -22.20 24.08
N TRP A 26 19.85 -21.86 23.17
CA TRP A 26 18.99 -22.84 22.52
C TRP A 26 19.62 -23.40 21.24
N ALA A 27 19.22 -24.61 20.87
CA ALA A 27 19.69 -25.27 19.66
C ALA A 27 19.15 -24.56 18.40
N ALA A 28 19.94 -24.55 17.33
CA ALA A 28 19.53 -24.03 16.03
C ALA A 28 18.19 -24.66 15.61
N GLY A 29 17.21 -23.81 15.33
CA GLY A 29 15.89 -24.20 14.89
C GLY A 29 14.82 -24.47 15.94
N THR A 30 15.04 -23.95 17.14
CA THR A 30 14.03 -23.85 18.17
C THR A 30 13.67 -22.38 18.42
N ALA A 31 12.42 -22.13 18.78
CA ALA A 31 11.89 -20.84 19.19
C ALA A 31 11.42 -20.91 20.65
N VAL A 32 11.20 -19.74 21.27
CA VAL A 32 10.66 -19.65 22.62
C VAL A 32 9.32 -18.92 22.65
N LEU A 33 8.40 -19.48 23.44
CA LEU A 33 7.17 -18.83 23.83
C LEU A 33 7.26 -18.49 25.31
N GLY A 34 7.37 -17.22 25.68
CA GLY A 34 7.37 -16.78 27.08
C GLY A 34 8.51 -15.85 27.47
N ASN A 35 8.64 -15.58 28.76
CA ASN A 35 9.66 -14.68 29.32
C ASN A 35 10.93 -15.47 29.64
N ASN A 36 11.97 -15.30 28.82
CA ASN A 36 13.29 -15.92 28.98
C ASN A 36 14.29 -15.04 29.75
N VAL A 37 13.83 -13.96 30.37
CA VAL A 37 14.64 -13.04 31.15
C VAL A 37 14.24 -13.14 32.62
N VAL A 38 15.23 -13.13 33.51
CA VAL A 38 15.00 -13.10 34.97
C VAL A 38 14.48 -11.73 35.37
N GLY A 39 13.29 -11.69 35.97
CA GLY A 39 12.67 -10.45 36.46
C GLY A 39 13.43 -9.81 37.64
N THR A 40 13.10 -8.56 37.96
CA THR A 40 13.73 -7.78 39.03
C THR A 40 13.35 -8.23 40.45
N ALA A 41 12.30 -9.04 40.57
CA ALA A 41 11.94 -9.78 41.77
C ALA A 41 12.04 -11.28 41.48
N THR A 42 12.71 -12.02 42.34
CA THR A 42 12.76 -13.47 42.25
C THR A 42 11.67 -14.07 43.11
N ASP A 43 10.89 -14.98 42.53
CA ASP A 43 10.02 -15.85 43.34
C ASP A 43 10.91 -16.61 44.33
N SER A 44 10.60 -16.59 45.62
CA SER A 44 11.37 -17.26 46.66
C SER A 44 11.34 -18.78 46.57
N GLY A 45 10.72 -19.35 45.53
CA GLY A 45 10.52 -20.79 45.37
C GLY A 45 9.81 -21.37 46.58
N ASP A 46 9.04 -20.53 47.28
CA ASP A 46 8.38 -20.91 48.50
C ASP A 46 7.42 -22.04 48.17
N SER A 47 7.64 -23.12 48.90
CA SER A 47 6.78 -24.27 49.04
C SER A 47 5.28 -23.93 48.89
N ASN A 48 4.61 -24.54 47.91
CA ASN A 48 3.16 -24.52 47.65
C ASN A 48 2.60 -23.41 46.71
N TYR A 49 3.19 -23.17 45.54
CA TYR A 49 2.59 -22.30 44.51
C TYR A 49 2.34 -23.01 43.17
N LEU A 50 1.24 -22.62 42.52
CA LEU A 50 0.95 -22.91 41.12
C LEU A 50 0.81 -21.58 40.38
N ASN A 51 1.81 -21.25 39.56
CA ASN A 51 1.93 -19.99 38.86
C ASN A 51 1.77 -20.20 37.35
N ALA A 52 0.95 -19.41 36.66
CA ALA A 52 0.78 -19.50 35.21
C ALA A 52 0.82 -18.13 34.50
N SER A 53 1.44 -18.07 33.33
CA SER A 53 1.51 -16.87 32.47
C SER A 53 0.94 -17.16 31.08
N ARG A 54 0.17 -16.21 30.55
CA ARG A 54 -0.37 -16.27 29.19
C ARG A 54 0.61 -15.69 28.18
N TYR A 55 0.79 -16.38 27.06
CA TYR A 55 1.57 -15.93 25.91
C TYR A 55 0.84 -16.27 24.61
N VAL A 56 1.18 -15.59 23.51
CA VAL A 56 0.62 -15.84 22.18
C VAL A 56 1.76 -16.27 21.25
N THR A 57 1.60 -17.39 20.55
CA THR A 57 2.56 -17.84 19.53
C THR A 57 2.59 -16.89 18.34
N GLY A 58 3.71 -16.84 17.63
CA GLY A 58 3.83 -16.11 16.36
C GLY A 58 3.14 -16.84 15.19
N SER A 59 3.46 -16.44 13.97
CA SER A 59 2.89 -17.00 12.72
C SER A 59 3.14 -18.51 12.52
N ALA A 60 4.07 -19.10 13.26
CA ALA A 60 4.34 -20.53 13.28
C ALA A 60 4.02 -21.13 14.66
N GLY A 61 3.18 -22.17 14.64
CA GLY A 61 3.01 -23.11 15.75
C GLY A 61 4.21 -24.06 15.85
N GLY A 62 4.13 -25.08 16.69
CA GLY A 62 5.18 -26.08 16.75
C GLY A 62 5.15 -27.02 17.94
N ALA A 63 6.02 -28.03 17.91
CA ALA A 63 6.14 -29.02 18.97
C ALA A 63 6.98 -28.49 20.14
N VAL A 64 6.38 -28.38 21.32
CA VAL A 64 7.09 -28.06 22.57
C VAL A 64 7.96 -29.24 23.00
N SER A 65 9.19 -28.95 23.39
CA SER A 65 10.16 -29.92 23.90
C SER A 65 10.36 -29.80 25.41
N SER A 66 10.29 -28.58 25.95
CA SER A 66 10.51 -28.32 27.37
C SER A 66 9.93 -26.98 27.81
N ILE A 67 9.76 -26.82 29.12
CA ILE A 67 9.50 -25.53 29.76
C ILE A 67 10.61 -25.26 30.77
N SER A 68 11.07 -24.01 30.78
CA SER A 68 12.07 -23.51 31.71
C SER A 68 11.48 -22.44 32.60
N VAL A 69 11.77 -22.51 33.90
CA VAL A 69 11.36 -21.53 34.91
C VAL A 69 12.55 -21.06 35.72
N TYR A 70 12.63 -19.77 35.98
CA TYR A 70 13.63 -19.24 36.91
C TYR A 70 13.02 -19.13 38.30
N VAL A 71 13.67 -19.76 39.29
CA VAL A 71 13.23 -19.76 40.69
C VAL A 71 14.38 -19.28 41.57
N GLY A 72 14.08 -18.39 42.52
CA GLY A 72 15.02 -17.81 43.47
C GLY A 72 15.45 -18.80 44.55
N ALA A 73 15.20 -18.52 45.82
CA ALA A 73 15.50 -19.47 46.90
C ALA A 73 14.68 -20.78 46.73
N VAL A 74 15.07 -21.87 47.39
CA VAL A 74 14.25 -23.09 47.47
C VAL A 74 14.45 -23.81 48.79
N GLY A 75 13.42 -24.55 49.22
CA GLY A 75 13.44 -25.37 50.42
C GLY A 75 14.44 -26.53 50.37
N ALA A 76 14.71 -27.15 51.51
CA ALA A 76 15.49 -28.39 51.55
C ALA A 76 14.61 -29.59 51.13
N ALA A 77 15.24 -30.61 50.54
CA ALA A 77 14.56 -31.86 50.19
C ALA A 77 13.81 -32.44 51.42
N PRO A 78 12.56 -32.93 51.24
CA PRO A 78 11.88 -33.17 49.96
C PRO A 78 11.12 -31.97 49.38
N ASN A 79 11.11 -30.79 50.02
CA ASN A 79 10.28 -29.62 49.67
C ASN A 79 10.89 -28.73 48.58
N ASN A 80 11.51 -29.34 47.58
CA ASN A 80 12.19 -28.67 46.48
C ASN A 80 11.86 -29.31 45.13
N GLN A 81 10.66 -29.86 44.99
CA GLN A 81 10.20 -30.47 43.75
C GLN A 81 9.28 -29.52 42.98
N TYR A 82 9.28 -29.63 41.65
CA TYR A 82 8.41 -28.87 40.77
C TYR A 82 7.94 -29.66 39.55
N GLN A 83 6.85 -29.23 38.94
CA GLN A 83 6.34 -29.67 37.65
C GLN A 83 6.00 -28.45 36.79
N VAL A 84 5.92 -28.64 35.47
CA VAL A 84 5.54 -27.61 34.50
C VAL A 84 4.42 -28.12 33.58
N ALA A 85 3.62 -27.22 33.04
CA ALA A 85 2.48 -27.56 32.19
C ALA A 85 2.15 -26.50 31.14
N VAL A 86 1.48 -26.94 30.07
CA VAL A 86 0.87 -26.09 29.04
C VAL A 86 -0.65 -26.24 29.13
N TYR A 87 -1.37 -25.12 29.20
CA TYR A 87 -2.83 -25.07 29.08
C TYR A 87 -3.25 -24.28 27.84
N ALA A 88 -4.39 -24.65 27.25
CA ALA A 88 -5.06 -23.83 26.27
C ALA A 88 -5.60 -22.55 26.92
N ASP A 89 -5.77 -21.48 26.15
CA ASP A 89 -6.49 -20.29 26.59
C ASP A 89 -8.01 -20.52 26.54
N SER A 90 -8.72 -20.07 27.57
CA SER A 90 -10.18 -20.01 27.64
C SER A 90 -10.57 -18.59 28.02
N SER A 91 -10.79 -17.75 27.00
CA SER A 91 -11.23 -16.35 27.16
C SER A 91 -10.36 -15.54 28.13
N GLY A 92 -9.03 -15.63 28.00
CA GLY A 92 -8.11 -14.90 28.86
C GLY A 92 -7.90 -15.54 30.25
N LYS A 93 -8.21 -16.83 30.41
CA LYS A 93 -7.88 -17.65 31.59
C LYS A 93 -7.29 -19.01 31.17
N PRO A 94 -6.52 -19.71 32.02
CA PRO A 94 -6.11 -21.08 31.74
C PRO A 94 -7.34 -22.00 31.57
N GLY A 95 -7.39 -22.72 30.45
CA GLY A 95 -8.47 -23.62 30.06
C GLY A 95 -8.11 -25.10 30.22
N ALA A 96 -8.19 -25.88 29.14
CA ALA A 96 -7.86 -27.30 29.17
C ALA A 96 -6.34 -27.54 29.33
N LEU A 97 -5.95 -28.48 30.19
CA LEU A 97 -4.56 -28.95 30.30
C LEU A 97 -4.18 -29.70 29.02
N LEU A 98 -3.14 -29.22 28.33
CA LEU A 98 -2.65 -29.83 27.08
C LEU A 98 -1.53 -30.82 27.35
N ALA A 99 -0.60 -30.48 28.26
CA ALA A 99 0.50 -31.37 28.65
C ALA A 99 1.11 -30.95 29.99
N SER A 100 1.78 -31.88 30.67
CA SER A 100 2.55 -31.61 31.89
C SER A 100 3.76 -32.52 32.03
N SER A 101 4.76 -32.09 32.80
CA SER A 101 5.98 -32.87 33.08
C SER A 101 5.84 -33.84 34.27
N ALA A 102 6.76 -34.80 34.34
CA ALA A 102 7.10 -35.47 35.60
C ALA A 102 7.71 -34.47 36.60
N SER A 103 7.82 -34.86 37.88
CA SER A 103 8.43 -34.01 38.92
C SER A 103 9.96 -33.93 38.75
N GLY A 104 10.50 -32.72 38.82
CA GLY A 104 11.94 -32.43 38.89
C GLY A 104 12.33 -31.81 40.22
N THR A 105 13.63 -31.68 40.45
CA THR A 105 14.19 -31.00 41.63
C THR A 105 14.61 -29.58 41.25
N LEU A 106 14.16 -28.59 42.02
CA LEU A 106 14.54 -27.20 41.86
C LEU A 106 15.96 -26.94 42.38
N THR A 107 16.71 -26.18 41.59
CA THR A 107 17.98 -25.56 41.96
C THR A 107 17.76 -24.07 42.18
N ALA A 108 18.22 -23.56 43.32
CA ALA A 108 18.05 -22.15 43.68
C ALA A 108 18.78 -21.21 42.73
N ASN A 109 18.17 -20.06 42.47
CA ASN A 109 18.70 -18.94 41.68
C ASN A 109 19.17 -19.36 40.28
N ALA A 110 18.44 -20.30 39.67
CA ALA A 110 18.78 -20.88 38.38
C ALA A 110 17.53 -21.08 37.51
N TRP A 111 17.77 -21.16 36.20
CA TRP A 111 16.79 -21.71 35.27
C TRP A 111 16.67 -23.22 35.48
N ASN A 112 15.45 -23.67 35.73
CA ASN A 112 15.09 -25.06 35.96
C ASN A 112 14.23 -25.52 34.76
N THR A 113 14.71 -26.51 34.02
CA THR A 113 14.08 -27.00 32.80
C THR A 113 13.55 -28.43 32.98
N LEU A 114 12.30 -28.66 32.58
CA LEU A 114 11.70 -29.99 32.51
C LEU A 114 11.13 -30.27 31.12
N PRO A 115 11.24 -31.51 30.62
CA PRO A 115 10.66 -31.88 29.34
C PRO A 115 9.12 -31.91 29.43
N VAL A 116 8.47 -31.35 28.40
CA VAL A 116 7.02 -31.35 28.21
C VAL A 116 6.75 -31.46 26.72
N THR A 117 5.86 -32.38 26.33
CA THR A 117 5.48 -32.56 24.92
C THR A 117 4.07 -32.06 24.71
N ALA A 118 3.94 -30.95 23.98
CA ALA A 118 2.67 -30.36 23.55
C ALA A 118 2.81 -29.86 22.10
N THR A 119 1.70 -29.63 21.42
CA THR A 119 1.69 -28.98 20.10
C THR A 119 1.01 -27.62 20.22
N LEU A 120 1.69 -26.59 19.72
CA LEU A 120 1.17 -25.23 19.67
C LEU A 120 0.69 -24.90 18.27
N GLY A 121 -0.45 -24.22 18.16
CA GLY A 121 -0.94 -23.66 16.90
C GLY A 121 -0.33 -22.28 16.65
N PRO A 122 -0.27 -21.83 15.39
CA PRO A 122 0.15 -20.47 15.05
C PRO A 122 -0.85 -19.43 15.57
N ASN A 123 -0.38 -18.24 15.92
CA ASN A 123 -1.16 -17.09 16.41
C ASN A 123 -2.16 -17.46 17.54
N THR A 124 -1.82 -18.47 18.34
CA THR A 124 -2.74 -19.07 19.32
C THR A 124 -2.26 -18.77 20.73
N PRO A 125 -3.14 -18.29 21.63
CA PRO A 125 -2.79 -18.06 23.01
C PRO A 125 -2.70 -19.36 23.82
N TYR A 126 -1.66 -19.46 24.65
CA TYR A 126 -1.40 -20.56 25.57
C TYR A 126 -0.98 -20.04 26.95
N TRP A 127 -1.14 -20.90 27.95
CA TRP A 127 -0.71 -20.63 29.32
C TRP A 127 0.40 -21.59 29.71
N LEU A 128 1.53 -21.04 30.14
CA LEU A 128 2.64 -21.81 30.70
C LEU A 128 2.54 -21.75 32.21
N ALA A 129 2.51 -22.92 32.85
CA ALA A 129 2.35 -23.03 34.29
C ALA A 129 3.49 -23.82 34.93
N TYR A 130 3.81 -23.50 36.18
CA TYR A 130 4.68 -24.31 37.02
C TYR A 130 4.11 -24.46 38.43
N ASN A 131 4.36 -25.61 39.03
CA ASN A 131 3.75 -26.05 40.28
C ASN A 131 4.82 -26.61 41.21
N THR A 132 4.92 -26.14 42.45
CA THR A 132 5.97 -26.54 43.42
C THR A 132 5.40 -27.32 44.59
N ASN A 133 6.19 -28.22 45.19
CA ASN A 133 5.79 -28.90 46.42
C ASN A 133 6.21 -28.09 47.65
N GLY A 134 5.58 -28.35 48.79
CA GLY A 134 5.90 -27.57 49.97
C GLY A 134 5.76 -28.21 51.33
N SER A 135 6.25 -27.49 52.34
CA SER A 135 6.44 -27.98 53.71
C SER A 135 5.18 -27.96 54.56
N ASN A 136 4.19 -27.10 54.25
CA ASN A 136 2.93 -27.01 55.00
C ASN A 136 1.77 -26.43 54.18
N ALA A 137 1.06 -27.28 53.44
CA ALA A 137 -0.33 -27.15 52.98
C ALA A 137 -0.69 -28.41 52.16
N THR A 138 -1.94 -28.85 52.17
CA THR A 138 -2.44 -29.93 51.29
C THR A 138 -2.72 -29.45 49.86
N VAL A 139 -2.66 -28.13 49.60
CA VAL A 139 -3.06 -27.49 48.33
C VAL A 139 -2.15 -26.27 48.04
N ASN A 140 -1.76 -26.08 46.78
CA ASN A 140 -0.92 -24.97 46.36
C ASN A 140 -1.74 -23.71 46.08
N ASN A 141 -1.18 -22.54 46.41
CA ASN A 141 -1.80 -21.25 46.14
C ASN A 141 -1.74 -20.97 44.64
N LEU A 142 -2.87 -20.56 44.06
CA LEU A 142 -2.98 -20.35 42.63
C LEU A 142 -2.72 -18.89 42.27
N LYS A 143 -1.82 -18.66 41.31
CA LYS A 143 -1.63 -17.39 40.63
C LYS A 143 -1.61 -17.56 39.12
N TYR A 144 -2.28 -16.69 38.38
CA TYR A 144 -2.12 -16.63 36.93
C TYR A 144 -2.17 -15.20 36.40
N THR A 145 -1.49 -14.90 35.28
CA THR A 145 -1.35 -13.54 34.71
C THR A 145 -1.45 -13.49 33.19
N SER A 146 -2.14 -12.48 32.64
CA SER A 146 -2.26 -12.25 31.19
C SER A 146 -1.42 -11.07 30.69
N GLY A 147 -0.15 -10.99 31.10
CA GLY A 147 0.77 -9.95 30.61
C GLY A 147 0.51 -8.55 31.17
N GLY A 148 0.02 -8.45 32.41
CA GLY A 148 -0.20 -7.15 33.08
C GLY A 148 -1.33 -7.14 34.11
N THR A 149 -2.10 -8.22 34.24
CA THR A 149 -3.08 -8.40 35.31
C THR A 149 -2.96 -9.83 35.83
N SER A 150 -2.47 -9.97 37.05
CA SER A 150 -2.37 -11.22 37.80
C SER A 150 -3.58 -11.42 38.70
N ALA A 151 -3.82 -12.67 39.06
CA ALA A 151 -5.02 -13.14 39.72
C ALA A 151 -4.60 -14.07 40.89
N TYR A 152 -4.86 -13.69 42.16
CA TYR A 152 -4.62 -14.53 43.34
C TYR A 152 -5.90 -15.16 43.92
N GLY A 153 -5.84 -16.44 44.29
CA GLY A 153 -6.91 -17.14 45.02
C GLY A 153 -6.40 -18.29 45.90
N ASN A 154 -7.05 -18.49 47.05
CA ASN A 154 -6.82 -19.63 47.94
C ASN A 154 -7.64 -20.83 47.46
N GLY A 155 -7.02 -21.76 46.74
CA GLY A 155 -7.68 -22.99 46.27
C GLY A 155 -7.11 -23.59 44.99
N GLY A 156 -5.78 -23.69 44.84
CA GLY A 156 -5.17 -24.39 43.71
C GLY A 156 -5.25 -25.92 43.84
N ALA A 157 -4.22 -26.63 43.39
CA ALA A 157 -4.18 -28.10 43.39
C ALA A 157 -3.07 -28.63 44.30
N THR A 158 -3.20 -29.87 44.79
CA THR A 158 -2.11 -30.56 45.48
C THR A 158 -0.95 -30.78 44.51
N PHE A 159 0.28 -30.64 44.98
CA PHE A 159 1.45 -30.99 44.17
C PHE A 159 1.32 -32.42 43.59
N GLY A 160 1.69 -32.60 42.32
CA GLY A 160 1.42 -33.84 41.58
C GLY A 160 0.10 -33.83 40.80
N THR A 161 -0.77 -32.84 41.03
CA THR A 161 -2.05 -32.67 40.31
C THR A 161 -2.16 -31.28 39.68
N TRP A 162 -2.96 -31.19 38.62
CA TRP A 162 -3.16 -29.99 37.81
C TRP A 162 -4.65 -29.65 37.79
N PRO A 163 -5.06 -28.43 38.17
CA PRO A 163 -6.47 -28.09 38.27
C PRO A 163 -7.13 -27.95 36.90
N ALA A 164 -8.37 -28.43 36.77
CA ALA A 164 -9.16 -28.26 35.56
C ALA A 164 -9.82 -26.87 35.45
N THR A 165 -9.85 -26.10 36.55
CA THR A 165 -10.46 -24.77 36.62
C THR A 165 -9.61 -23.83 37.45
N PHE A 166 -9.41 -22.61 36.94
CA PHE A 166 -8.69 -21.53 37.61
C PHE A 166 -9.76 -20.48 38.01
N GLY A 167 -10.17 -20.49 39.29
CA GLY A 167 -11.37 -19.82 39.81
C GLY A 167 -11.36 -18.27 39.78
N ALA A 168 -12.21 -17.63 40.61
CA ALA A 168 -12.24 -16.17 40.75
C ALA A 168 -11.09 -15.66 41.65
N THR A 169 -10.54 -14.49 41.33
CA THR A 169 -9.27 -14.02 41.89
C THR A 169 -9.22 -12.50 42.06
N THR A 170 -8.34 -12.02 42.93
CA THR A 170 -8.09 -10.58 43.15
C THR A 170 -6.90 -10.10 42.31
N ALA A 171 -6.95 -8.85 41.83
CA ALA A 171 -5.98 -8.30 40.87
C ALA A 171 -4.61 -7.96 41.50
N GLU A 172 -3.53 -8.34 40.81
CA GLU A 172 -2.11 -8.01 41.11
C GLU A 172 -1.35 -7.70 39.79
N ASN A 173 -0.08 -7.27 39.85
CA ASN A 173 0.75 -6.93 38.67
C ASN A 173 2.08 -7.69 38.65
N LEU A 174 2.07 -8.99 38.29
CA LEU A 174 3.28 -9.82 38.19
C LEU A 174 3.37 -10.54 36.83
N SER A 175 4.60 -10.81 36.39
CA SER A 175 4.92 -11.62 35.22
C SER A 175 6.02 -12.62 35.59
N PHE A 176 5.79 -13.91 35.37
CA PHE A 176 6.75 -14.95 35.75
C PHE A 176 7.84 -15.13 34.68
N SER A 177 9.07 -15.40 35.10
CA SER A 177 10.19 -15.79 34.23
C SER A 177 10.04 -17.27 33.85
N ILE A 178 9.17 -17.52 32.87
CA ILE A 178 8.82 -18.84 32.35
C ILE A 178 8.75 -18.79 30.82
N TYR A 179 9.34 -19.77 30.16
CA TYR A 179 9.22 -19.94 28.71
C TYR A 179 9.19 -21.41 28.30
N ALA A 180 8.51 -21.69 27.20
CA ALA A 180 8.53 -22.97 26.53
C ALA A 180 9.51 -22.93 25.35
N THR A 181 10.33 -23.96 25.19
CA THR A 181 11.14 -24.17 23.98
C THR A 181 10.36 -25.08 23.04
N TYR A 182 10.08 -24.60 21.85
CA TYR A 182 9.37 -25.36 20.83
C TYR A 182 10.13 -25.36 19.51
N THR A 183 9.97 -26.42 18.73
CA THR A 183 10.42 -26.48 17.34
C THR A 183 9.26 -26.00 16.48
N PRO A 184 9.37 -24.83 15.82
CA PRO A 184 8.35 -24.38 14.89
C PRO A 184 8.07 -25.46 13.84
N ASP A 185 6.81 -25.69 13.48
CA ASP A 185 6.42 -26.73 12.50
C ASP A 185 6.99 -26.46 11.08
N ASP A 186 7.66 -25.33 10.88
CA ASP A 186 8.41 -24.91 9.68
C ASP A 186 9.94 -24.95 9.83
N GLY A 187 10.47 -25.37 10.98
CA GLY A 187 11.89 -25.65 11.18
C GLY A 187 12.81 -24.41 11.24
N GLY A 188 13.93 -24.57 11.93
CA GLY A 188 14.93 -23.53 12.07
C GLY A 188 15.51 -22.98 10.80
N SER A 189 15.67 -21.65 10.80
CA SER A 189 16.49 -20.89 9.85
C SER A 189 16.33 -21.35 8.40
N THR A 190 15.26 -20.92 7.74
CA THR A 190 15.37 -20.62 6.32
C THR A 190 15.83 -19.17 6.17
N PRO A 191 17.06 -18.93 5.68
CA PRO A 191 17.39 -17.64 5.08
C PRO A 191 16.29 -17.26 4.08
N PRO A 192 16.05 -15.97 3.78
CA PRO A 192 15.29 -15.57 2.61
C PRO A 192 15.95 -16.18 1.36
N GLY A 193 15.50 -17.37 0.96
CA GLY A 193 16.34 -18.19 0.09
C GLY A 193 15.98 -19.68 0.00
N ALA A 194 14.73 -20.03 0.29
CA ALA A 194 14.00 -21.07 -0.41
C ALA A 194 12.62 -20.44 -0.66
N GLY A 195 12.08 -20.49 -1.87
CA GLY A 195 10.76 -19.88 -2.13
C GLY A 195 9.75 -20.42 -1.11
N PRO A 196 8.75 -19.62 -0.68
CA PRO A 196 7.81 -20.03 0.37
C PRO A 196 6.99 -21.28 0.01
N GLY A 197 6.99 -21.73 -1.25
CA GLY A 197 6.44 -23.03 -1.66
C GLY A 197 7.43 -24.22 -1.61
N GLY A 198 8.75 -23.99 -1.63
CA GLY A 198 9.76 -25.06 -1.64
C GLY A 198 9.74 -26.02 -2.84
N GLU A 199 8.82 -25.78 -3.79
CA GLU A 199 8.47 -26.55 -4.98
C GLU A 199 7.95 -25.58 -6.07
N GLY A 200 7.87 -26.04 -7.32
CA GLY A 200 7.29 -25.25 -8.40
C GLY A 200 7.88 -25.57 -9.78
N PRO A 201 7.29 -25.03 -10.86
CA PRO A 201 7.73 -25.30 -12.23
C PRO A 201 9.04 -24.59 -12.60
N ILE A 202 9.52 -23.65 -11.77
CA ILE A 202 10.74 -22.86 -12.00
C ILE A 202 11.88 -23.40 -11.12
N LEU A 203 13.01 -23.75 -11.75
CA LEU A 203 14.27 -24.07 -11.09
C LEU A 203 15.26 -22.91 -11.27
N LEU A 204 15.65 -22.27 -10.18
CA LEU A 204 16.79 -21.35 -10.13
C LEU A 204 18.07 -22.14 -9.83
N VAL A 205 18.96 -22.22 -10.81
CA VAL A 205 20.26 -22.87 -10.69
C VAL A 205 21.30 -21.83 -10.30
N SER A 206 21.90 -22.04 -9.13
CA SER A 206 22.91 -21.16 -8.51
C SER A 206 24.26 -21.87 -8.39
N SER A 207 25.31 -21.12 -8.07
CA SER A 207 26.59 -21.68 -7.65
C SER A 207 27.18 -20.84 -6.52
N PRO A 208 28.08 -21.38 -5.67
CA PRO A 208 28.70 -20.62 -4.60
C PRO A 208 29.70 -19.59 -5.15
N GLY A 209 30.14 -19.75 -6.40
CA GLY A 209 31.07 -18.84 -7.08
C GLY A 209 30.45 -17.50 -7.49
N ASN A 210 29.11 -17.39 -7.50
CA ASN A 210 28.42 -16.13 -7.74
C ASN A 210 27.13 -16.02 -6.89
N PRO A 211 27.22 -15.50 -5.65
CA PRO A 211 26.09 -15.36 -4.74
C PRO A 211 24.94 -14.49 -5.28
N TYR A 212 25.21 -13.53 -6.18
CA TYR A 212 24.16 -12.72 -6.85
C TYR A 212 23.08 -13.58 -7.51
N THR A 213 23.40 -14.80 -7.93
CA THR A 213 22.38 -15.70 -8.52
C THR A 213 21.23 -15.98 -7.56
N ARG A 214 21.47 -15.98 -6.24
CA ARG A 214 20.38 -16.18 -5.27
C ARG A 214 19.49 -14.95 -5.12
N TYR A 215 19.93 -13.77 -5.54
CA TYR A 215 19.13 -12.56 -5.51
C TYR A 215 17.95 -12.59 -6.51
N TYR A 216 17.98 -13.46 -7.53
CA TYR A 216 16.80 -13.73 -8.36
C TYR A 216 15.59 -14.20 -7.55
N THR A 217 15.80 -14.76 -6.34
CA THR A 217 14.69 -15.11 -5.45
C THR A 217 13.89 -13.88 -4.99
N GLU A 218 14.55 -12.73 -4.78
CA GLU A 218 13.91 -11.47 -4.42
C GLU A 218 13.23 -10.82 -5.63
N ILE A 219 13.88 -10.85 -6.80
CA ILE A 219 13.27 -10.42 -8.08
C ILE A 219 11.97 -11.19 -8.35
N LEU A 220 12.00 -12.52 -8.23
CA LEU A 220 10.82 -13.36 -8.46
C LEU A 220 9.71 -13.07 -7.43
N LYS A 221 10.06 -12.86 -6.16
CA LYS A 221 9.09 -12.48 -5.12
C LYS A 221 8.47 -11.11 -5.37
N ALA A 222 9.27 -10.10 -5.75
CA ALA A 222 8.78 -8.77 -6.10
C ALA A 222 7.70 -8.86 -7.19
N GLU A 223 7.99 -9.60 -8.26
CA GLU A 223 7.07 -9.88 -9.37
C GLU A 223 5.92 -10.86 -9.04
N GLY A 224 5.89 -11.40 -7.82
CA GLY A 224 4.84 -12.29 -7.33
C GLY A 224 4.95 -13.74 -7.82
N LEU A 225 6.04 -14.11 -8.50
CA LEU A 225 6.36 -15.45 -8.96
C LEU A 225 7.08 -16.24 -7.85
N ASN A 226 6.36 -16.68 -6.82
CA ASN A 226 6.96 -17.30 -5.63
C ASN A 226 6.90 -18.84 -5.59
N CYS A 227 6.60 -19.49 -6.71
CA CYS A 227 6.59 -20.94 -6.88
C CYS A 227 7.84 -21.42 -7.63
N TYR A 228 8.97 -21.51 -6.91
CA TYR A 228 10.26 -21.92 -7.46
C TYR A 228 11.09 -22.74 -6.48
N LYS A 229 12.05 -23.51 -7.03
CA LYS A 229 13.12 -24.18 -6.28
C LYS A 229 14.45 -23.53 -6.58
N VAL A 230 15.30 -23.37 -5.56
CA VAL A 230 16.71 -23.02 -5.73
C VAL A 230 17.54 -24.29 -5.59
N SER A 231 18.52 -24.50 -6.48
CA SER A 231 19.49 -25.61 -6.36
C SER A 231 20.89 -25.14 -6.73
N ASP A 232 21.87 -25.74 -6.09
CA ASP A 232 23.26 -25.59 -6.50
C ASP A 232 23.52 -26.40 -7.78
N LEU A 233 24.29 -25.87 -8.73
CA LEU A 233 24.63 -26.54 -9.98
C LEU A 233 25.19 -27.95 -9.75
N SER A 234 25.94 -28.17 -8.67
CA SER A 234 26.50 -29.50 -8.34
C SER A 234 25.43 -30.56 -8.03
N ALA A 235 24.22 -30.15 -7.66
CA ALA A 235 23.08 -31.03 -7.39
C ALA A 235 22.13 -31.16 -8.59
N VAL A 236 22.38 -30.43 -9.69
CA VAL A 236 21.53 -30.46 -10.88
C VAL A 236 21.96 -31.59 -11.81
N THR A 237 21.02 -32.46 -12.12
CA THR A 237 21.18 -33.59 -13.04
C THR A 237 20.07 -33.57 -14.09
N SER A 238 20.18 -34.39 -15.14
CA SER A 238 19.11 -34.51 -16.15
C SER A 238 17.76 -34.94 -15.54
N SER A 239 17.75 -35.77 -14.49
CA SER A 239 16.52 -36.14 -13.78
C SER A 239 15.96 -35.00 -12.95
N THR A 240 16.84 -34.19 -12.35
CA THR A 240 16.44 -32.93 -11.71
C THR A 240 15.73 -32.04 -12.73
N LEU A 241 16.36 -31.76 -13.88
CA LEU A 241 15.81 -30.89 -14.92
C LEU A 241 14.46 -31.37 -15.48
N ALA A 242 14.28 -32.69 -15.64
CA ALA A 242 13.03 -33.27 -16.15
C ALA A 242 11.80 -32.96 -15.27
N SER A 243 12.00 -32.58 -14.01
CA SER A 243 10.92 -32.23 -13.07
C SER A 243 10.47 -30.77 -13.15
N TYR A 244 11.15 -29.94 -13.96
CA TYR A 244 10.88 -28.52 -14.07
C TYR A 244 10.52 -28.11 -15.49
N ASP A 245 9.78 -27.03 -15.61
CA ASP A 245 9.43 -26.46 -16.89
C ASP A 245 10.40 -25.38 -17.31
N VAL A 246 10.73 -24.48 -16.39
CA VAL A 246 11.63 -23.36 -16.62
C VAL A 246 12.87 -23.51 -15.75
N VAL A 247 14.03 -23.27 -16.35
CA VAL A 247 15.31 -23.16 -15.65
C VAL A 247 15.82 -21.74 -15.82
N LEU A 248 16.02 -21.06 -14.70
CA LEU A 248 16.79 -19.83 -14.61
C LEU A 248 18.22 -20.21 -14.25
N LEU A 249 19.15 -20.02 -15.18
CA LEU A 249 20.56 -20.32 -14.99
C LEU A 249 21.33 -19.01 -14.75
N GLY A 250 21.88 -18.84 -13.55
CA GLY A 250 22.71 -17.67 -13.23
C GLY A 250 24.04 -17.64 -13.99
N GLU A 251 24.79 -16.54 -13.82
CA GLU A 251 26.13 -16.41 -14.38
C GLU A 251 27.10 -17.36 -13.66
N MET A 252 27.59 -18.38 -14.38
CA MET A 252 28.57 -19.34 -13.88
C MET A 252 29.25 -20.12 -15.04
N PRO A 253 30.48 -20.63 -14.85
CA PRO A 253 31.11 -21.52 -15.81
C PRO A 253 30.42 -22.89 -15.84
N LEU A 254 30.36 -23.51 -17.02
CA LEU A 254 29.83 -24.86 -17.21
C LEU A 254 30.89 -25.82 -17.76
N THR A 255 30.86 -27.05 -17.28
CA THR A 255 31.57 -28.16 -17.92
C THR A 255 30.88 -28.56 -19.22
N ALA A 256 31.62 -29.16 -20.15
CA ALA A 256 31.04 -29.67 -21.40
C ALA A 256 29.86 -30.64 -21.17
N ALA A 257 29.91 -31.47 -20.12
CA ALA A 257 28.83 -32.37 -19.75
C ALA A 257 27.56 -31.61 -19.31
N GLN A 258 27.72 -30.52 -18.55
CA GLN A 258 26.60 -29.66 -18.14
C GLN A 258 26.01 -28.90 -19.34
N VAL A 259 26.84 -28.43 -20.27
CA VAL A 259 26.38 -27.80 -21.52
C VAL A 259 25.51 -28.77 -22.32
N THR A 260 25.96 -30.02 -22.49
CA THR A 260 25.17 -31.08 -23.13
C THR A 260 23.86 -31.33 -22.38
N MET A 261 23.91 -31.48 -21.05
CA MET A 261 22.72 -31.69 -20.23
C MET A 261 21.65 -30.60 -20.40
N PHE A 262 22.03 -29.32 -20.32
CA PHE A 262 21.09 -28.22 -20.53
C PHE A 262 20.60 -28.15 -21.98
N SER A 263 21.48 -28.42 -22.95
CA SER A 263 21.12 -28.42 -24.38
C SER A 263 20.13 -29.51 -24.73
N ASP A 264 20.35 -30.75 -24.27
CA ASP A 264 19.47 -31.88 -24.52
C ASP A 264 18.10 -31.67 -23.87
N TRP A 265 18.08 -31.23 -22.60
CA TRP A 265 16.83 -30.92 -21.91
C TRP A 265 16.04 -29.80 -22.61
N THR A 266 16.72 -28.72 -23.02
CA THR A 266 16.08 -27.60 -23.71
C THR A 266 15.53 -28.04 -25.07
N ASN A 267 16.32 -28.74 -25.89
CA ASN A 267 15.86 -29.26 -27.18
C ASN A 267 14.69 -30.25 -27.03
N GLY A 268 14.68 -31.02 -25.93
CA GLY A 268 13.61 -31.94 -25.54
C GLY A 268 12.33 -31.28 -25.00
N GLY A 269 12.26 -29.96 -24.93
CA GLY A 269 11.04 -29.23 -24.55
C GLY A 269 11.16 -28.34 -23.32
N GLY A 270 12.34 -28.33 -22.67
CA GLY A 270 12.66 -27.43 -21.56
C GLY A 270 12.71 -25.95 -21.97
N ARG A 271 12.68 -25.06 -20.97
CA ARG A 271 12.76 -23.61 -21.16
C ARG A 271 13.92 -23.06 -20.36
N LEU A 272 14.97 -22.68 -21.05
CA LEU A 272 16.16 -22.12 -20.44
C LEU A 272 16.15 -20.60 -20.58
N VAL A 273 16.30 -19.90 -19.46
CA VAL A 273 16.65 -18.47 -19.43
C VAL A 273 18.01 -18.37 -18.74
N ALA A 274 19.04 -17.96 -19.48
CA ALA A 274 20.41 -17.89 -18.98
C ALA A 274 20.86 -16.44 -18.79
N MET A 275 21.57 -16.17 -17.70
CA MET A 275 22.06 -14.85 -17.30
C MET A 275 23.57 -14.80 -17.53
N ARG A 276 24.03 -13.85 -18.35
CA ARG A 276 25.43 -13.76 -18.85
C ARG A 276 26.02 -15.16 -19.10
N PRO A 277 25.44 -15.92 -20.05
CA PRO A 277 25.66 -17.37 -20.16
C PRO A 277 27.11 -17.74 -20.43
N ASP A 278 27.54 -18.91 -19.94
CA ASP A 278 28.77 -19.56 -20.41
C ASP A 278 28.77 -19.62 -21.94
N LYS A 279 29.89 -19.23 -22.55
CA LYS A 279 30.05 -19.11 -24.01
C LYS A 279 29.72 -20.39 -24.76
N GLN A 280 29.88 -21.55 -24.12
CA GLN A 280 29.57 -22.85 -24.71
C GLN A 280 28.07 -23.03 -24.98
N LEU A 281 27.18 -22.27 -24.30
CA LEU A 281 25.73 -22.27 -24.57
C LEU A 281 25.32 -21.36 -25.73
N ALA A 282 26.21 -20.51 -26.27
CA ALA A 282 25.85 -19.56 -27.32
C ALA A 282 25.14 -20.22 -28.54
N PRO A 283 25.58 -21.39 -29.04
CA PRO A 283 24.87 -22.09 -30.12
C PRO A 283 23.46 -22.55 -29.75
N LEU A 284 23.20 -22.93 -28.48
CA LEU A 284 21.85 -23.27 -27.98
C LEU A 284 20.97 -22.03 -27.88
N LEU A 285 21.55 -20.89 -27.48
CA LEU A 285 20.87 -19.61 -27.24
C LEU A 285 20.68 -18.78 -28.52
N GLY A 286 21.28 -19.22 -29.63
CA GLY A 286 21.12 -18.60 -30.96
C GLY A 286 21.96 -17.35 -31.09
N LEU A 287 23.16 -17.45 -30.54
CA LEU A 287 24.11 -16.38 -30.43
C LEU A 287 25.44 -16.85 -31.02
N THR A 288 26.15 -15.93 -31.64
CA THR A 288 27.56 -16.09 -31.99
C THR A 288 28.36 -15.11 -31.14
N ALA A 289 29.28 -15.63 -30.33
CA ALA A 289 30.12 -14.79 -29.49
C ALA A 289 30.99 -13.87 -30.36
N THR A 290 31.07 -12.60 -29.98
CA THR A 290 31.99 -11.63 -30.57
C THR A 290 33.08 -11.25 -29.56
N THR A 291 34.14 -10.60 -30.03
CA THR A 291 35.21 -10.12 -29.15
C THR A 291 34.73 -8.93 -28.31
N GLY A 292 35.07 -8.94 -27.02
CA GLY A 292 34.84 -7.82 -26.10
C GLY A 292 33.54 -7.88 -25.30
N THR A 293 33.41 -6.91 -24.40
CA THR A 293 32.29 -6.73 -23.49
C THR A 293 31.84 -5.27 -23.53
N GLN A 294 30.69 -4.99 -22.93
CA GLN A 294 30.18 -3.64 -22.70
C GLN A 294 29.64 -3.57 -21.28
N SER A 295 30.15 -2.66 -20.46
CA SER A 295 29.75 -2.53 -19.06
C SER A 295 29.04 -1.20 -18.83
N ASP A 296 28.12 -1.19 -17.86
CA ASP A 296 27.53 0.03 -17.28
C ASP A 296 27.00 1.00 -18.35
N ALA A 297 26.17 0.46 -19.24
CA ALA A 297 25.70 1.14 -20.45
C ALA A 297 24.16 1.12 -20.51
N TYR A 298 23.58 1.06 -21.71
CA TYR A 298 22.12 1.16 -21.87
C TYR A 298 21.56 -0.05 -22.61
N LEU A 299 20.26 -0.32 -22.39
CA LEU A 299 19.46 -1.24 -23.18
C LEU A 299 18.14 -0.59 -23.59
N LYS A 300 17.52 -1.08 -24.65
CA LYS A 300 16.17 -0.70 -25.07
C LYS A 300 15.34 -1.94 -25.34
N ILE A 301 14.15 -2.02 -24.75
CA ILE A 301 13.22 -3.13 -24.93
C ILE A 301 12.43 -2.93 -26.23
N ASP A 302 12.24 -4.00 -27.01
CA ASP A 302 11.30 -4.01 -28.12
C ASP A 302 9.87 -4.16 -27.57
N THR A 303 9.09 -3.09 -27.62
CA THR A 303 7.72 -3.05 -27.08
C THR A 303 6.65 -3.43 -28.10
N SER A 304 7.04 -3.78 -29.33
CA SER A 304 6.09 -4.11 -30.40
C SER A 304 5.43 -5.48 -30.22
N ALA A 305 6.01 -6.35 -29.38
CA ALA A 305 5.52 -7.69 -29.11
C ALA A 305 5.88 -8.16 -27.70
N ALA A 306 5.22 -9.23 -27.23
CA ALA A 306 5.63 -9.92 -26.01
C ALA A 306 7.06 -10.49 -26.16
N PRO A 307 7.89 -10.49 -25.10
CA PRO A 307 7.55 -10.11 -23.71
C PRO A 307 7.69 -8.60 -23.41
N GLY A 308 8.08 -7.77 -24.38
CA GLY A 308 8.32 -6.34 -24.17
C GLY A 308 7.07 -5.45 -24.23
N ALA A 309 5.95 -5.95 -24.75
CA ALA A 309 4.69 -5.23 -24.82
C ALA A 309 4.29 -4.64 -23.45
N GLY A 310 3.89 -3.37 -23.41
CA GLY A 310 3.49 -2.67 -22.18
C GLY A 310 4.62 -2.27 -21.23
N LEU A 311 5.87 -2.65 -21.50
CA LEU A 311 7.06 -2.10 -20.83
C LEU A 311 7.45 -0.76 -21.47
N THR A 312 8.35 -0.03 -20.81
CA THR A 312 8.90 1.21 -21.39
C THR A 312 9.68 0.94 -22.67
N GLY A 313 9.43 1.77 -23.69
CA GLY A 313 10.19 1.79 -24.94
C GLY A 313 11.39 2.73 -24.90
N ASP A 314 11.64 3.40 -23.78
CA ASP A 314 12.81 4.27 -23.63
C ASP A 314 14.06 3.46 -23.35
N THR A 315 15.23 4.00 -23.71
CA THR A 315 16.51 3.44 -23.28
C THR A 315 16.61 3.50 -21.75
N MET A 316 17.18 2.47 -21.14
CA MET A 316 17.40 2.37 -19.69
C MET A 316 18.85 1.99 -19.42
N GLY A 317 19.44 2.51 -18.36
CA GLY A 317 20.76 2.05 -17.91
C GLY A 317 20.70 0.60 -17.44
N TYR A 318 21.75 -0.17 -17.67
CA TYR A 318 22.00 -1.45 -16.98
C TYR A 318 23.40 -1.43 -16.39
N HIS A 319 23.58 -2.14 -15.27
CA HIS A 319 24.83 -2.14 -14.53
C HIS A 319 25.47 -3.52 -14.49
N GLY A 320 26.80 -3.55 -14.52
CA GLY A 320 27.60 -4.76 -14.70
C GLY A 320 27.99 -5.01 -16.16
N THR A 321 28.62 -6.16 -16.40
CA THR A 321 29.24 -6.48 -17.70
C THR A 321 28.29 -7.27 -18.58
N ALA A 322 28.03 -6.75 -19.78
CA ALA A 322 27.37 -7.47 -20.86
C ALA A 322 28.41 -8.05 -21.83
N ASP A 323 28.19 -9.27 -22.23
CA ASP A 323 28.94 -9.93 -23.27
C ASP A 323 28.37 -9.62 -24.66
N ARG A 324 29.23 -9.35 -25.64
CA ARG A 324 28.77 -8.97 -26.99
C ARG A 324 28.53 -10.20 -27.86
N TYR A 325 27.36 -10.26 -28.48
CA TYR A 325 26.97 -11.34 -29.39
C TYR A 325 26.37 -10.76 -30.69
N THR A 326 26.40 -11.55 -31.75
CA THR A 326 25.49 -11.38 -32.90
C THR A 326 24.40 -12.45 -32.85
N LEU A 327 23.25 -12.14 -33.43
CA LEU A 327 22.14 -13.08 -33.53
C LEU A 327 22.45 -14.19 -34.54
N ASN A 328 22.13 -15.42 -34.17
CA ASN A 328 22.23 -16.62 -35.00
C ASN A 328 21.01 -17.52 -34.76
N GLY A 329 19.86 -17.11 -35.33
CA GLY A 329 18.58 -17.81 -35.18
C GLY A 329 17.76 -17.44 -33.94
N ALA A 330 18.21 -16.45 -33.16
CA ALA A 330 17.42 -15.84 -32.10
C ALA A 330 16.85 -14.48 -32.53
N THR A 331 15.76 -14.07 -31.88
CA THR A 331 15.19 -12.73 -31.96
C THR A 331 15.70 -11.88 -30.80
N ALA A 332 16.07 -10.63 -31.07
CA ALA A 332 16.36 -9.67 -30.01
C ALA A 332 15.05 -9.21 -29.36
N VAL A 333 14.95 -9.38 -28.04
CA VAL A 333 13.88 -8.85 -27.19
C VAL A 333 14.26 -7.48 -26.65
N ALA A 334 15.56 -7.26 -26.43
CA ALA A 334 16.12 -5.96 -26.11
C ALA A 334 17.50 -5.81 -26.76
N THR A 335 17.89 -4.58 -27.08
CA THR A 335 19.14 -4.24 -27.78
C THR A 335 20.07 -3.46 -26.84
N LEU A 336 21.38 -3.73 -26.87
CA LEU A 336 22.39 -2.95 -26.15
C LEU A 336 22.65 -1.62 -26.86
N TYR A 337 22.86 -0.58 -26.08
CA TYR A 337 23.14 0.79 -26.49
C TYR A 337 24.42 1.26 -25.80
N SER A 338 25.33 1.91 -26.54
CA SER A 338 26.61 2.39 -25.99
C SER A 338 26.46 3.61 -25.09
N ASP A 339 25.39 4.37 -25.31
CA ASP A 339 24.97 5.52 -24.51
C ASP A 339 23.44 5.61 -24.54
N ALA A 340 22.85 6.66 -23.95
CA ALA A 340 21.39 6.80 -23.86
C ALA A 340 20.67 6.88 -25.23
N SER A 341 21.38 7.06 -26.34
CA SER A 341 20.83 7.30 -27.68
C SER A 341 21.36 6.38 -28.79
N THR A 342 22.58 5.85 -28.65
CA THR A 342 23.29 5.12 -29.72
C THR A 342 23.11 3.61 -29.61
N ALA A 343 22.32 3.04 -30.52
CA ALA A 343 22.10 1.59 -30.60
C ALA A 343 23.37 0.86 -31.07
N THR A 344 23.62 -0.32 -30.51
CA THR A 344 24.62 -1.27 -31.03
C THR A 344 23.95 -2.36 -31.87
N ALA A 345 24.75 -3.20 -32.53
CA ALA A 345 24.26 -4.41 -33.21
C ALA A 345 24.09 -5.62 -32.26
N ASN A 346 24.39 -5.45 -30.96
CA ASN A 346 24.44 -6.55 -30.00
C ASN A 346 23.12 -6.61 -29.20
N PRO A 347 22.51 -7.80 -29.03
CA PRO A 347 21.32 -7.94 -28.21
C PRO A 347 21.66 -7.86 -26.72
N ALA A 348 20.77 -7.26 -25.94
CA ALA A 348 20.77 -7.29 -24.48
C ALA A 348 20.00 -8.51 -23.95
N VAL A 349 18.87 -8.81 -24.59
CA VAL A 349 18.03 -9.96 -24.28
C VAL A 349 17.60 -10.64 -25.57
N THR A 350 17.63 -11.97 -25.62
CA THR A 350 17.18 -12.75 -26.78
C THR A 350 16.18 -13.83 -26.43
N LEU A 351 15.42 -14.26 -27.44
CA LEU A 351 14.53 -15.42 -27.36
C LEU A 351 14.62 -16.22 -28.66
N ARG A 352 14.64 -17.56 -28.54
CA ARG A 352 14.54 -18.47 -29.68
C ARG A 352 13.78 -19.75 -29.33
N THR A 353 13.38 -20.44 -30.39
CA THR A 353 13.03 -21.86 -30.32
C THR A 353 14.30 -22.71 -30.41
N ALA A 354 14.38 -23.77 -29.61
CA ALA A 354 15.46 -24.75 -29.62
C ALA A 354 14.85 -26.15 -29.51
N GLY A 355 14.90 -26.92 -30.60
CA GLY A 355 14.13 -28.17 -30.72
C GLY A 355 12.64 -27.92 -30.48
N SER A 356 12.07 -28.62 -29.49
CA SER A 356 10.69 -28.42 -29.02
C SER A 356 10.57 -27.45 -27.83
N GLY A 357 11.69 -26.95 -27.32
CA GLY A 357 11.76 -26.02 -26.19
C GLY A 357 12.04 -24.58 -26.57
N ARG A 358 12.36 -23.78 -25.56
CA ARG A 358 12.67 -22.35 -25.68
C ARG A 358 14.00 -22.04 -25.00
N ALA A 359 14.76 -21.16 -25.61
CA ALA A 359 16.03 -20.68 -25.08
C ALA A 359 16.06 -19.15 -25.12
N ALA A 360 16.39 -18.52 -24.01
CA ALA A 360 16.52 -17.09 -23.89
C ALA A 360 17.80 -16.74 -23.13
N ALA A 361 18.37 -15.56 -23.42
CA ALA A 361 19.58 -15.09 -22.78
C ALA A 361 19.43 -13.62 -22.40
N PHE A 362 19.78 -13.27 -21.16
CA PHE A 362 20.27 -11.94 -20.84
C PHE A 362 21.78 -11.97 -21.05
N THR A 363 22.33 -11.05 -21.84
CA THR A 363 23.77 -11.03 -22.15
C THR A 363 24.62 -10.46 -21.01
N PHE A 364 23.96 -10.01 -19.94
CA PHE A 364 24.50 -9.54 -18.67
C PHE A 364 23.80 -10.25 -17.50
N ASP A 365 24.32 -10.09 -16.27
CA ASP A 365 23.67 -10.60 -15.06
C ASP A 365 22.64 -9.58 -14.54
N LEU A 366 21.37 -9.87 -14.76
CA LEU A 366 20.25 -9.02 -14.38
C LEU A 366 20.19 -8.78 -12.86
N ALA A 367 20.48 -9.78 -12.02
CA ALA A 367 20.47 -9.62 -10.57
C ALA A 367 21.48 -8.57 -10.12
N LYS A 368 22.69 -8.60 -10.69
CA LYS A 368 23.71 -7.59 -10.43
C LYS A 368 23.29 -6.20 -10.92
N SER A 369 22.67 -6.12 -12.11
CA SER A 369 22.13 -4.86 -12.64
C SER A 369 21.05 -4.28 -11.72
N VAL A 370 20.09 -5.09 -11.27
CA VAL A 370 19.03 -4.67 -10.33
C VAL A 370 19.63 -4.19 -9.01
N VAL A 371 20.54 -4.96 -8.40
CA VAL A 371 21.20 -4.57 -7.14
C VAL A 371 21.92 -3.24 -7.31
N GLN A 372 22.77 -3.08 -8.33
CA GLN A 372 23.53 -1.84 -8.50
C GLN A 372 22.67 -0.66 -8.96
N THR A 373 21.54 -0.90 -9.62
CA THR A 373 20.56 0.17 -9.91
C THR A 373 19.93 0.68 -8.62
N ARG A 374 19.67 -0.21 -7.65
CA ARG A 374 18.97 0.11 -6.39
C ARG A 374 19.90 0.56 -5.28
N GLN A 375 21.10 -0.01 -5.17
CA GLN A 375 22.06 0.22 -4.08
C GLN A 375 23.22 1.14 -4.48
N GLY A 376 23.40 1.41 -5.77
CA GLY A 376 24.41 2.32 -6.30
C GLY A 376 25.67 1.61 -6.79
N ASN A 377 26.69 2.42 -7.11
CA ASN A 377 27.98 1.93 -7.56
C ASN A 377 28.81 1.43 -6.37
N ILE A 378 29.05 0.12 -6.30
CA ILE A 378 29.86 -0.48 -5.22
C ILE A 378 31.29 0.07 -5.17
N ALA A 379 31.84 0.52 -6.30
CA ALA A 379 33.17 1.12 -6.34
C ALA A 379 33.20 2.53 -5.71
N TRP A 380 32.04 3.12 -5.43
CA TRP A 380 31.88 4.43 -4.80
C TRP A 380 31.46 4.32 -3.33
N ALA A 381 31.24 3.10 -2.81
CA ALA A 381 30.89 2.88 -1.41
C ALA A 381 31.95 3.49 -0.46
N GLY A 382 31.49 4.19 0.57
CA GLY A 382 32.35 4.85 1.56
C GLY A 382 33.16 6.04 1.03
N GLN A 383 32.74 6.65 -0.07
CA GLN A 383 33.31 7.89 -0.58
C GLN A 383 32.31 9.03 -0.36
N GLN A 384 32.81 10.18 0.11
CA GLN A 384 32.08 11.44 0.03
C GLN A 384 32.32 12.01 -1.39
N ARG A 385 31.25 12.19 -2.18
CA ARG A 385 31.29 12.58 -3.60
C ARG A 385 30.52 13.88 -3.89
N ASP A 386 29.48 14.23 -3.15
CA ASP A 386 28.68 15.44 -3.39
C ASP A 386 29.26 16.73 -2.78
N ALA A 387 30.19 16.60 -1.81
CA ALA A 387 30.81 17.66 -1.02
C ALA A 387 29.81 18.57 -0.26
N THR A 388 28.59 18.11 -0.05
CA THR A 388 27.54 18.82 0.68
C THR A 388 27.48 18.36 2.13
N ASP A 389 27.48 17.03 2.36
CA ASP A 389 27.20 16.44 3.67
C ASP A 389 28.20 15.33 4.07
N GLY A 390 27.82 14.48 5.04
CA GLY A 390 28.61 13.36 5.55
C GLY A 390 28.78 12.22 4.54
N TYR A 391 28.98 10.99 4.99
CA TYR A 391 28.98 9.84 4.09
C TYR A 391 27.56 9.29 4.02
N GLU A 392 26.96 9.24 2.84
CA GLU A 392 25.55 8.88 2.67
C GLU A 392 25.35 7.79 1.60
N ALA A 393 24.21 7.11 1.63
CA ALA A 393 23.87 6.10 0.62
C ALA A 393 23.71 6.71 -0.79
N SER A 394 23.26 7.96 -0.86
CA SER A 394 23.10 8.78 -2.07
C SER A 394 24.42 8.98 -2.83
N GLU A 395 25.56 9.00 -2.11
CA GLU A 395 26.90 9.21 -2.68
C GLU A 395 27.24 8.16 -3.74
N MET A 396 26.77 6.93 -3.56
CA MET A 396 26.99 5.84 -4.51
C MET A 396 26.29 6.04 -5.86
N PHE A 397 25.50 7.11 -6.00
CA PHE A 397 24.84 7.49 -7.24
C PHE A 397 25.38 8.78 -7.86
N PHE A 398 26.16 9.57 -7.11
CA PHE A 398 26.60 10.89 -7.51
C PHE A 398 27.90 10.86 -8.33
N GLY A 399 27.87 11.36 -9.57
CA GLY A 399 29.04 11.47 -10.45
C GLY A 399 29.89 12.70 -10.13
N THR A 400 31.22 12.57 -10.07
CA THR A 400 32.14 13.69 -9.79
C THR A 400 33.18 13.89 -10.89
N GLY A 401 33.74 15.11 -11.00
CA GLY A 401 34.85 15.38 -11.91
C GLY A 401 34.56 15.11 -13.40
N GLY A 402 33.30 15.28 -13.82
CA GLY A 402 32.83 14.98 -15.17
C GLY A 402 32.40 13.52 -15.40
N GLN A 403 32.47 12.66 -14.37
CA GLN A 403 31.81 11.36 -14.40
C GLN A 403 30.29 11.55 -14.44
N PRO A 404 29.55 10.76 -15.23
CA PRO A 404 28.09 10.76 -15.17
C PRO A 404 27.62 10.20 -13.82
N ASP A 405 26.42 10.60 -13.41
CA ASP A 405 25.70 9.95 -12.31
C ASP A 405 25.52 8.46 -12.62
N TRP A 406 25.54 7.64 -11.57
CA TRP A 406 25.44 6.19 -11.72
C TRP A 406 24.13 5.80 -12.40
N ASN A 407 23.02 6.32 -11.89
CA ASN A 407 21.75 6.29 -12.58
C ASN A 407 21.55 7.62 -13.31
N ASN A 408 21.28 7.54 -14.61
CA ASN A 408 21.02 8.74 -15.41
C ASN A 408 19.72 9.43 -14.94
N LEU A 409 19.86 10.59 -14.30
CA LEU A 409 18.73 11.32 -13.73
C LEU A 409 17.76 11.91 -14.76
N ASP A 410 18.16 12.07 -16.02
CA ASP A 410 17.21 12.44 -17.08
C ASP A 410 16.19 11.32 -17.36
N LYS A 411 16.45 10.13 -16.83
CA LYS A 411 15.58 8.96 -16.88
C LYS A 411 14.99 8.60 -15.51
N ALA A 412 15.09 9.49 -14.51
CA ALA A 412 14.63 9.22 -13.14
C ALA A 412 13.13 8.89 -13.04
N LEU A 413 12.30 9.26 -14.02
CA LEU A 413 10.88 8.89 -14.08
C LEU A 413 10.62 7.45 -14.57
N ILE A 414 11.64 6.72 -14.98
CA ILE A 414 11.56 5.30 -15.30
C ILE A 414 12.04 4.51 -14.08
N PRO A 415 11.25 3.57 -13.55
CA PRO A 415 11.75 2.65 -12.55
C PRO A 415 12.58 1.56 -13.22
N ILE A 416 13.85 1.90 -13.47
CA ILE A 416 14.76 1.12 -14.33
C ILE A 416 14.90 -0.33 -13.83
N ALA A 417 15.14 -0.53 -12.53
CA ALA A 417 15.28 -1.86 -11.95
C ALA A 417 14.00 -2.69 -12.15
N ASP A 418 12.85 -2.09 -11.86
CA ASP A 418 11.52 -2.69 -11.90
C ASP A 418 11.12 -3.09 -13.35
N GLU A 419 11.40 -2.24 -14.36
CA GLU A 419 11.14 -2.60 -15.76
C GLU A 419 12.08 -3.71 -16.28
N GLN A 420 13.33 -3.76 -15.82
CA GLN A 420 14.25 -4.85 -16.16
C GLN A 420 13.82 -6.20 -15.56
N GLN A 421 13.45 -6.24 -14.27
CA GLN A 421 12.94 -7.48 -13.66
C GLN A 421 11.59 -7.90 -14.23
N ARG A 422 10.73 -6.95 -14.60
CA ARG A 422 9.42 -7.26 -15.18
C ARG A 422 9.55 -7.84 -16.59
N LEU A 423 10.58 -7.43 -17.34
CA LEU A 423 10.95 -8.10 -18.59
C LEU A 423 11.27 -9.59 -18.35
N LEU A 424 12.01 -9.93 -17.29
CA LEU A 424 12.26 -11.32 -16.91
C LEU A 424 10.95 -12.05 -16.55
N ALA A 425 10.08 -11.45 -15.73
CA ALA A 425 8.80 -12.08 -15.36
C ALA A 425 7.89 -12.32 -16.58
N ASN A 426 7.79 -11.35 -17.49
CA ASN A 426 7.06 -11.49 -18.75
C ASN A 426 7.67 -12.57 -19.63
N LEU A 427 8.99 -12.65 -19.72
CA LEU A 427 9.69 -13.67 -20.47
C LEU A 427 9.44 -15.07 -19.91
N ILE A 428 9.53 -15.26 -18.58
CA ILE A 428 9.21 -16.53 -17.91
C ILE A 428 7.76 -16.95 -18.22
N THR A 429 6.82 -16.03 -18.06
CA THR A 429 5.39 -16.26 -18.32
C THR A 429 5.16 -16.64 -19.78
N LEU A 430 5.82 -15.95 -20.72
CA LEU A 430 5.72 -16.21 -22.15
C LEU A 430 6.29 -17.59 -22.52
N VAL A 431 7.49 -17.93 -22.07
CA VAL A 431 8.13 -19.20 -22.46
C VAL A 431 7.41 -20.40 -21.87
N ASP A 432 6.79 -20.25 -20.69
CA ASP A 432 6.07 -21.36 -20.05
C ASP A 432 4.60 -21.49 -20.45
N SER A 433 4.01 -20.46 -21.06
CA SER A 433 2.60 -20.42 -21.50
C SER A 433 2.16 -21.64 -22.34
N ALA A 434 3.12 -22.29 -23.03
CA ALA A 434 2.89 -23.49 -23.82
C ALA A 434 2.75 -24.79 -22.98
N LYS A 435 3.26 -24.83 -21.74
CA LYS A 435 3.00 -25.94 -20.81
C LYS A 435 1.91 -25.60 -19.82
N LYS A 436 2.00 -24.44 -19.16
CA LYS A 436 1.04 -24.07 -18.13
C LYS A 436 1.01 -22.55 -17.91
N PRO A 437 -0.16 -21.98 -17.61
CA PRO A 437 -0.26 -20.63 -17.07
C PRO A 437 0.40 -20.56 -15.70
N LEU A 438 1.24 -19.54 -15.46
CA LEU A 438 1.91 -19.33 -14.19
C LEU A 438 1.17 -18.27 -13.35
N PRO A 439 0.61 -18.63 -12.19
CA PRO A 439 0.00 -17.67 -11.29
C PRO A 439 1.06 -16.80 -10.61
N ARG A 440 0.68 -15.56 -10.25
CA ARG A 440 1.49 -14.64 -9.45
C ARG A 440 0.65 -13.79 -8.51
N PHE A 441 1.27 -13.27 -7.46
CA PHE A 441 0.62 -12.31 -6.55
C PHE A 441 0.75 -10.87 -7.06
N TRP A 442 -0.31 -10.08 -6.89
CA TRP A 442 -0.28 -8.64 -7.13
C TRP A 442 0.63 -7.91 -6.12
N TYR A 443 1.14 -6.73 -6.45
CA TYR A 443 2.16 -6.02 -5.67
C TYR A 443 1.68 -5.52 -4.29
N PHE A 444 0.46 -4.97 -4.22
CA PHE A 444 -0.08 -4.29 -3.04
C PHE A 444 -1.47 -4.83 -2.65
N PRO A 445 -1.98 -4.60 -1.43
CA PRO A 445 -3.25 -5.18 -1.02
C PRO A 445 -4.43 -4.56 -1.79
N ARG A 446 -5.49 -5.34 -1.98
CA ARG A 446 -6.80 -4.87 -2.49
C ARG A 446 -6.71 -4.07 -3.78
N ASP A 447 -5.86 -4.51 -4.70
CA ASP A 447 -5.71 -3.98 -6.05
C ASP A 447 -5.13 -2.55 -6.16
N VAL A 448 -4.67 -1.95 -5.06
CA VAL A 448 -4.06 -0.62 -5.14
C VAL A 448 -2.80 -0.67 -6.01
N LYS A 449 -2.58 0.39 -6.80
CA LYS A 449 -1.45 0.49 -7.73
C LYS A 449 -0.26 1.22 -7.14
N ALA A 450 -0.48 1.95 -6.05
CA ALA A 450 0.57 2.58 -5.28
C ALA A 450 0.20 2.63 -3.79
N VAL A 451 1.21 2.80 -2.95
CA VAL A 451 1.11 3.10 -1.51
C VAL A 451 2.07 4.22 -1.18
N VAL A 452 1.71 5.11 -0.25
CA VAL A 452 2.65 6.06 0.36
C VAL A 452 3.09 5.50 1.71
N VAL A 453 4.39 5.29 1.88
CA VAL A 453 4.99 4.97 3.18
C VAL A 453 5.42 6.30 3.80
N MET A 454 4.67 6.81 4.77
CA MET A 454 4.89 8.12 5.37
C MET A 454 5.76 7.99 6.61
N SER A 455 6.91 8.63 6.61
CA SER A 455 7.82 8.74 7.74
C SER A 455 8.26 10.19 7.99
N GLY A 456 9.00 10.41 9.07
CA GLY A 456 9.46 11.73 9.44
C GLY A 456 10.38 11.71 10.66
N ASP A 457 11.23 12.72 10.75
CA ASP A 457 12.23 12.81 11.81
C ASP A 457 11.85 13.85 12.86
N ASP A 458 12.04 13.53 14.13
CA ASP A 458 11.84 14.45 15.25
C ASP A 458 13.11 14.48 16.08
N HIS A 459 13.82 15.60 16.00
CA HIS A 459 15.10 15.87 16.66
C HIS A 459 14.92 16.20 18.14
N GLY A 460 13.80 15.78 18.74
CA GLY A 460 13.43 16.03 20.12
C GLY A 460 12.68 17.35 20.32
N ILE A 461 12.18 17.95 19.24
CA ILE A 461 11.39 19.19 19.27
C ILE A 461 9.94 18.89 19.71
N GLY A 462 9.40 17.73 19.33
CA GLY A 462 8.10 17.24 19.82
C GLY A 462 6.89 17.57 18.96
N GLY A 463 7.07 17.85 17.66
CA GLY A 463 5.96 18.10 16.73
C GLY A 463 5.15 16.85 16.38
N THR A 464 5.70 15.66 16.58
CA THR A 464 5.11 14.38 16.15
C THR A 464 3.68 14.15 16.63
N ALA A 465 3.38 14.47 17.90
CA ALA A 465 2.02 14.29 18.43
C ALA A 465 0.99 15.14 17.66
N GLY A 466 1.27 16.43 17.48
CA GLY A 466 0.39 17.31 16.72
C GLY A 466 0.28 16.92 15.24
N ARG A 467 1.36 16.39 14.66
CA ARG A 467 1.35 15.84 13.29
C ARG A 467 0.34 14.70 13.16
N TRP A 468 0.42 13.72 14.06
CA TRP A 468 -0.42 12.53 14.00
C TRP A 468 -1.87 12.79 14.40
N ASP A 469 -2.13 13.74 15.31
CA ASP A 469 -3.49 14.24 15.54
C ASP A 469 -4.10 14.78 14.24
N GLY A 470 -3.31 15.50 13.43
CA GLY A 470 -3.69 15.92 12.08
C GLY A 470 -4.00 14.74 11.15
N TYR A 471 -3.18 13.70 11.15
CA TYR A 471 -3.41 12.50 10.32
C TYR A 471 -4.68 11.74 10.75
N ILE A 472 -4.95 11.65 12.06
CA ILE A 472 -6.19 11.08 12.60
C ILE A 472 -7.39 11.90 12.15
N ALA A 473 -7.34 13.23 12.29
CA ALA A 473 -8.42 14.12 11.87
C ALA A 473 -8.69 14.07 10.35
N GLN A 474 -7.67 13.81 9.54
CA GLN A 474 -7.80 13.65 8.09
C GLN A 474 -8.26 12.26 7.67
N SER A 475 -8.24 11.27 8.57
CA SER A 475 -8.66 9.89 8.30
C SER A 475 -10.19 9.77 8.23
N PRO A 476 -10.74 8.86 7.40
CA PRO A 476 -12.17 8.58 7.40
C PRO A 476 -12.65 8.08 8.78
N ALA A 477 -13.85 8.51 9.19
CA ALA A 477 -14.43 8.05 10.44
C ALA A 477 -14.66 6.52 10.40
N GLY A 478 -14.18 5.81 11.44
CA GLY A 478 -14.32 4.36 11.54
C GLY A 478 -13.41 3.56 10.59
N CYS A 479 -12.39 4.19 9.99
CA CYS A 479 -11.42 3.51 9.13
C CYS A 479 -10.77 2.30 9.82
N ASN A 480 -10.46 1.27 9.04
CA ASN A 480 -9.75 0.09 9.51
C ASN A 480 -8.23 0.21 9.25
N VAL A 481 -7.46 0.23 10.35
CA VAL A 481 -5.99 0.34 10.33
C VAL A 481 -5.33 -0.86 9.62
N ALA A 482 -5.81 -2.08 9.87
CA ALA A 482 -5.26 -3.29 9.26
C ALA A 482 -5.53 -3.36 7.75
N ASN A 483 -6.60 -2.72 7.27
CA ASN A 483 -6.94 -2.62 5.87
C ASN A 483 -6.29 -1.43 5.14
N TRP A 484 -5.51 -0.61 5.86
CA TRP A 484 -4.89 0.62 5.34
C TRP A 484 -5.88 1.71 4.92
N GLU A 485 -7.04 1.76 5.57
CA GLU A 485 -8.04 2.81 5.32
C GLU A 485 -7.73 4.09 6.13
N CYS A 486 -6.94 3.95 7.20
CA CYS A 486 -6.52 5.05 8.06
C CYS A 486 -5.17 5.59 7.62
N ILE A 487 -4.99 6.92 7.67
CA ILE A 487 -3.71 7.58 7.40
C ILE A 487 -2.79 7.34 8.61
N ARG A 488 -1.69 6.63 8.40
CA ARG A 488 -0.67 6.36 9.42
C ARG A 488 0.72 6.67 8.89
N GLY A 489 1.65 6.87 9.81
CA GLY A 489 3.04 7.12 9.48
C GLY A 489 3.97 6.65 10.60
N SER A 490 5.24 6.60 10.26
CA SER A 490 6.35 6.42 11.19
C SER A 490 6.90 7.78 11.61
N SER A 491 7.43 7.87 12.82
CA SER A 491 8.23 9.01 13.24
C SER A 491 9.41 8.49 14.03
N TYR A 492 10.60 8.88 13.60
CA TYR A 492 11.87 8.52 14.22
C TYR A 492 12.23 9.63 15.20
N LEU A 493 12.25 9.29 16.49
CA LEU A 493 12.41 10.26 17.57
C LEU A 493 13.82 10.20 18.19
N TYR A 494 14.37 11.36 18.54
CA TYR A 494 15.36 11.45 19.60
C TYR A 494 14.71 11.19 20.97
N THR A 495 15.41 10.41 21.78
CA THR A 495 14.94 10.03 23.12
C THR A 495 14.90 11.21 24.08
N SER A 496 15.55 12.33 23.78
CA SER A 496 15.47 13.59 24.54
C SER A 496 14.14 14.35 24.37
N GLY A 497 13.31 14.00 23.37
CA GLY A 497 12.09 14.73 23.05
C GLY A 497 10.97 14.68 24.11
N PRO A 498 9.92 15.49 23.99
CA PRO A 498 8.90 15.64 25.05
C PRO A 498 7.81 14.56 25.06
N MET A 499 7.72 13.69 24.03
CA MET A 499 6.69 12.65 23.98
C MET A 499 6.82 11.67 25.16
N THR A 500 5.72 11.48 25.90
CA THR A 500 5.67 10.56 27.04
C THR A 500 5.45 9.12 26.60
N ALA A 501 5.80 8.15 27.45
CA ALA A 501 5.57 6.73 27.18
C ALA A 501 4.09 6.39 26.93
N ALA A 502 3.18 7.00 27.69
CA ALA A 502 1.74 6.78 27.53
C ALA A 502 1.23 7.30 26.17
N GLN A 503 1.69 8.49 25.74
CA GLN A 503 1.34 9.03 24.43
C GLN A 503 1.89 8.16 23.30
N ALA A 504 3.16 7.77 23.38
CA ALA A 504 3.80 6.93 22.39
C ALA A 504 3.06 5.59 22.23
N GLN A 505 2.67 4.96 23.35
CA GLN A 505 1.85 3.75 23.34
C GLN A 505 0.49 3.98 22.68
N ALA A 506 -0.22 5.06 23.05
CA ALA A 506 -1.54 5.36 22.50
C ALA A 506 -1.53 5.57 20.98
N TYR A 507 -0.46 6.15 20.42
CA TYR A 507 -0.29 6.24 18.97
C TYR A 507 0.09 4.89 18.34
N SER A 508 0.97 4.12 18.98
CA SER A 508 1.33 2.78 18.51
C SER A 508 0.10 1.85 18.45
N ASP A 509 -0.80 1.90 19.44
CA ASP A 509 -2.04 1.13 19.47
C ASP A 509 -3.02 1.51 18.35
N GLN A 510 -2.90 2.74 17.85
CA GLN A 510 -3.67 3.22 16.70
C GLN A 510 -3.02 2.87 15.36
N GLY A 511 -1.85 2.24 15.34
CA GLY A 511 -1.13 1.80 14.13
C GLY A 511 -0.06 2.76 13.60
N PHE A 512 0.26 3.82 14.33
CA PHE A 512 1.46 4.62 14.06
C PHE A 512 2.72 3.86 14.49
N GLU A 513 3.86 4.22 13.92
CA GLU A 513 5.14 3.69 14.37
C GLU A 513 5.97 4.78 15.04
N VAL A 514 6.20 4.60 16.33
CA VAL A 514 7.21 5.36 17.06
C VAL A 514 8.52 4.58 16.95
N GLY A 515 9.48 5.14 16.22
CA GLY A 515 10.81 4.58 16.00
C GLY A 515 11.91 5.37 16.69
N LEU A 516 13.10 4.79 16.78
CA LEU A 516 14.31 5.48 17.23
C LEU A 516 14.97 6.17 16.03
N HIS A 517 15.29 7.46 16.17
CA HIS A 517 16.15 8.17 15.23
C HIS A 517 17.61 7.97 15.62
N VAL A 518 18.20 6.86 15.17
CA VAL A 518 19.59 6.52 15.50
C VAL A 518 20.51 7.59 14.92
N THR A 519 21.46 8.08 15.71
CA THR A 519 22.41 9.10 15.26
C THR A 519 23.86 8.67 15.41
N THR A 520 24.67 8.94 14.40
CA THR A 520 26.13 8.92 14.46
C THR A 520 26.71 10.32 14.77
N ASN A 521 25.83 11.30 14.99
CA ASN A 521 26.11 12.74 14.95
C ASN A 521 26.58 13.23 13.57
N CYS A 522 26.10 12.59 12.49
CA CYS A 522 26.47 12.92 11.11
C CYS A 522 27.98 12.82 10.88
N GLN A 523 28.59 11.80 11.48
CA GLN A 523 30.02 11.51 11.39
C GLN A 523 30.22 10.03 11.06
N PRO A 524 31.33 9.71 10.37
CA PRO A 524 31.71 8.32 10.13
C PRO A 524 31.76 7.50 11.42
N TRP A 525 31.12 6.33 11.42
CA TRP A 525 31.12 5.40 12.54
C TRP A 525 32.43 4.59 12.65
N GLY A 526 33.24 4.56 11.60
CA GLY A 526 34.62 4.07 11.60
C GLY A 526 34.79 2.55 11.69
N THR A 527 34.33 1.89 12.76
CA THR A 527 34.40 0.42 12.88
C THR A 527 33.03 -0.20 13.14
N THR A 528 32.81 -1.42 12.65
CA THR A 528 31.56 -2.17 12.87
C THR A 528 31.20 -2.28 14.35
N ALA A 529 32.19 -2.46 15.24
CA ALA A 529 31.97 -2.54 16.67
C ALA A 529 31.50 -1.20 17.28
N ALA A 530 32.01 -0.08 16.78
CA ALA A 530 31.58 1.25 17.21
C ALA A 530 30.13 1.52 16.77
N LEU A 531 29.79 1.22 15.51
CA LEU A 531 28.41 1.33 15.02
C LEU A 531 27.45 0.46 15.84
N GLN A 532 27.78 -0.81 16.07
CA GLN A 532 26.96 -1.69 16.92
C GLN A 532 26.81 -1.16 18.35
N GLY A 533 27.86 -0.56 18.91
CA GLY A 533 27.82 0.12 20.22
C GLY A 533 26.81 1.27 20.22
N MET A 534 26.84 2.13 19.19
CA MET A 534 25.90 3.25 19.05
C MET A 534 24.44 2.78 18.99
N TYR A 535 24.14 1.75 18.19
CA TYR A 535 22.79 1.16 18.14
C TYR A 535 22.38 0.60 19.50
N THR A 536 23.26 -0.18 20.13
CA THR A 536 22.99 -0.83 21.42
C THR A 536 22.64 0.21 22.47
N ASP A 537 23.45 1.26 22.61
CA ASP A 537 23.26 2.29 23.62
C ASP A 537 21.98 3.10 23.39
N GLN A 538 21.74 3.52 22.14
CA GLN A 538 20.57 4.34 21.81
C GLN A 538 19.26 3.54 21.87
N LEU A 539 19.26 2.27 21.44
CA LEU A 539 18.10 1.39 21.60
C LEU A 539 17.81 1.08 23.06
N ASN A 540 18.84 0.93 23.91
CA ASN A 540 18.64 0.77 25.34
C ASN A 540 18.01 2.03 25.96
N ALA A 541 18.46 3.23 25.58
CA ALA A 541 17.86 4.48 26.00
C ALA A 541 16.39 4.61 25.51
N PHE A 542 16.13 4.22 24.27
CA PHE A 542 14.77 4.20 23.71
C PHE A 542 13.84 3.27 24.49
N LYS A 543 14.28 2.02 24.73
CA LYS A 543 13.52 1.02 25.49
C LYS A 543 13.31 1.46 26.95
N ALA A 544 14.28 2.14 27.55
CA ALA A 544 14.13 2.69 28.89
C ALA A 544 13.06 3.80 28.94
N LYS A 545 12.99 4.65 27.92
CA LYS A 545 11.98 5.71 27.82
C LYS A 545 10.59 5.19 27.43
N TYR A 546 10.53 4.23 26.53
CA TYR A 546 9.29 3.70 25.95
C TYR A 546 9.15 2.18 26.18
N PRO A 547 9.05 1.72 27.43
CA PRO A 547 9.16 0.30 27.78
C PRO A 547 8.03 -0.60 27.25
N SER A 548 6.89 -0.01 26.87
CA SER A 548 5.72 -0.75 26.36
C SER A 548 5.70 -0.84 24.83
N LEU A 549 6.54 -0.07 24.13
CA LEU A 549 6.59 -0.12 22.67
C LEU A 549 7.33 -1.38 22.20
N PRO A 550 6.95 -1.93 21.03
CA PRO A 550 7.77 -2.94 20.38
C PRO A 550 9.13 -2.37 20.00
N THR A 551 10.13 -3.25 19.87
CA THR A 551 11.43 -2.87 19.27
C THR A 551 11.18 -2.27 17.89
N PRO A 552 11.83 -1.13 17.53
CA PRO A 552 11.71 -0.55 16.20
C PRO A 552 11.98 -1.58 15.10
N SER A 553 11.11 -1.61 14.11
CA SER A 553 11.14 -2.58 13.00
C SER A 553 11.50 -1.93 11.66
N SER A 554 11.30 -0.61 11.55
CA SER A 554 11.90 0.23 10.52
C SER A 554 12.77 1.33 11.13
N SER A 555 13.59 1.98 10.30
CA SER A 555 14.43 3.09 10.75
C SER A 555 14.77 4.08 9.64
N ARG A 556 15.04 5.32 10.04
CA ARG A 556 15.89 6.27 9.33
C ARG A 556 17.01 6.74 10.27
N THR A 557 18.25 6.64 9.83
CA THR A 557 19.44 7.11 10.54
C THR A 557 19.57 8.62 10.33
N HIS A 558 19.83 9.37 11.40
CA HIS A 558 20.07 10.81 11.31
C HIS A 558 21.22 11.12 10.34
N CYS A 559 21.01 12.11 9.47
CA CYS A 559 21.90 12.45 8.34
C CYS A 559 22.13 11.30 7.34
N VAL A 560 21.30 10.25 7.35
CA VAL A 560 21.40 9.07 6.46
C VAL A 560 22.83 8.50 6.35
N GLU A 561 23.59 8.53 7.45
CA GLU A 561 25.01 8.18 7.48
C GLU A 561 25.25 6.72 7.03
N TRP A 562 26.16 6.53 6.07
CA TRP A 562 26.41 5.28 5.36
C TRP A 562 27.87 5.14 4.87
N ASP A 563 28.81 4.86 5.78
CA ASP A 563 30.26 4.81 5.49
C ASP A 563 30.76 3.67 4.58
N ASP A 564 29.95 2.64 4.30
CA ASP A 564 30.37 1.51 3.45
C ASP A 564 29.20 0.90 2.65
N TRP A 565 29.36 -0.30 2.07
CA TRP A 565 28.29 -0.91 1.29
C TRP A 565 27.14 -1.47 2.13
N ALA A 566 27.41 -2.16 3.25
CA ALA A 566 26.42 -3.06 3.89
C ALA A 566 26.52 -3.20 5.41
N THR A 567 27.50 -2.59 6.08
CA THR A 567 27.66 -2.72 7.54
C THR A 567 26.50 -2.10 8.29
N GLN A 568 25.95 -0.98 7.80
CA GLN A 568 24.75 -0.37 8.36
C GLN A 568 23.55 -1.32 8.29
N ALA A 569 23.25 -1.91 7.11
CA ALA A 569 22.18 -2.88 6.93
C ALA A 569 22.31 -4.12 7.84
N ARG A 570 23.52 -4.71 7.94
CA ARG A 570 23.78 -5.84 8.86
C ARG A 570 23.57 -5.44 10.32
N THR A 571 23.97 -4.23 10.70
CA THR A 571 23.83 -3.74 12.07
C THR A 571 22.36 -3.51 12.42
N LYS A 572 21.58 -2.92 11.51
CA LYS A 572 20.12 -2.79 11.67
C LYS A 572 19.44 -4.14 11.87
N LEU A 573 19.75 -5.10 11.00
CA LEU A 573 19.23 -6.47 11.12
C LEU A 573 19.58 -7.12 12.45
N ALA A 574 20.83 -7.01 12.90
CA ALA A 574 21.28 -7.55 14.19
C ALA A 574 20.53 -6.96 15.40
N ASN A 575 19.92 -5.78 15.22
CA ASN A 575 19.13 -5.08 16.23
C ASN A 575 17.61 -5.18 16.00
N GLY A 576 17.15 -6.00 15.04
CA GLY A 576 15.74 -6.28 14.79
C GLY A 576 15.05 -5.30 13.83
N ILE A 577 15.78 -4.36 13.23
CA ILE A 577 15.27 -3.46 12.20
C ILE A 577 15.38 -4.17 10.85
N ARG A 578 14.26 -4.26 10.13
CA ARG A 578 14.16 -5.00 8.86
C ARG A 578 13.59 -4.18 7.71
N LEU A 579 13.29 -2.89 7.91
CA LEU A 579 12.95 -1.96 6.85
C LEU A 579 13.81 -0.70 6.99
N ASP A 580 14.65 -0.45 6.01
CA ASP A 580 15.50 0.72 5.91
C ASP A 580 14.92 1.76 4.96
N GLU A 581 15.00 3.03 5.36
CA GLU A 581 14.54 4.17 4.59
C GLU A 581 15.68 5.16 4.28
N ASP A 582 16.97 4.80 4.48
CA ASP A 582 18.11 5.72 4.33
C ASP A 582 18.51 6.01 2.86
N TYR A 583 17.97 5.27 1.88
CA TYR A 583 18.27 5.50 0.45
C TYR A 583 17.48 6.68 -0.13
N TYR A 584 17.97 7.88 0.14
CA TYR A 584 17.34 9.15 -0.20
C TYR A 584 17.62 9.62 -1.63
N PHE A 585 16.60 10.19 -2.28
CA PHE A 585 16.82 11.00 -3.48
C PHE A 585 17.27 12.40 -3.08
N TYR A 586 18.57 12.54 -2.79
CA TYR A 586 19.22 13.68 -2.14
C TYR A 586 20.67 13.80 -2.67
N PRO A 587 21.33 14.99 -2.63
CA PRO A 587 20.86 16.34 -2.21
C PRO A 587 20.04 17.09 -3.26
N SER A 588 19.69 18.35 -2.97
CA SER A 588 19.01 19.24 -3.92
C SER A 588 19.85 19.57 -5.17
N SER A 589 21.18 19.61 -5.04
CA SER A 589 22.11 19.81 -6.16
C SER A 589 22.10 18.64 -7.15
N PHE A 590 21.81 17.43 -6.65
CA PHE A 590 21.63 16.21 -7.43
C PHE A 590 20.20 16.11 -7.98
N THR A 591 19.20 16.27 -7.11
CA THR A 591 17.77 16.10 -7.42
C THR A 591 17.25 17.17 -8.39
N LYS A 592 17.65 18.44 -8.21
CA LYS A 592 17.27 19.59 -9.05
C LYS A 592 15.76 19.76 -9.25
N ASP A 593 14.99 19.64 -8.16
CA ASP A 593 13.50 19.68 -8.17
C ASP A 593 12.87 18.69 -9.19
N ARG A 594 13.56 17.58 -9.48
CA ARG A 594 13.08 16.57 -10.41
C ARG A 594 12.26 15.52 -9.67
N PRO A 595 11.01 15.24 -10.10
CA PRO A 595 10.32 14.03 -9.67
C PRO A 595 10.99 12.79 -10.25
N GLY A 596 11.19 11.77 -9.44
CA GLY A 596 11.82 10.55 -9.91
C GLY A 596 11.73 9.39 -8.92
N TYR A 597 11.80 8.20 -9.48
CA TYR A 597 12.01 6.95 -8.75
C TYR A 597 13.49 6.77 -8.36
N PHE A 598 14.40 7.48 -9.03
CA PHE A 598 15.84 7.60 -8.75
C PHE A 598 16.63 6.28 -8.87
N ASN A 599 16.29 5.28 -8.07
CA ASN A 599 16.87 3.94 -8.02
C ASN A 599 15.79 2.82 -8.03
N GLY A 600 14.48 3.14 -8.02
CA GLY A 600 13.39 2.18 -8.21
C GLY A 600 12.00 2.65 -7.72
N THR A 601 10.92 1.97 -8.14
CA THR A 601 9.53 2.34 -7.78
C THR A 601 9.13 2.01 -6.34
N GLY A 602 9.98 1.34 -5.57
CA GLY A 602 9.59 0.80 -4.27
C GLY A 602 8.84 -0.52 -4.37
N GLU A 603 9.05 -1.33 -5.41
CA GLU A 603 8.97 -2.78 -5.21
C GLU A 603 10.09 -3.15 -4.24
N ILE A 604 9.83 -2.96 -2.94
CA ILE A 604 10.82 -3.02 -1.86
C ILE A 604 11.36 -4.45 -1.78
N MET A 605 12.67 -4.58 -1.94
CA MET A 605 13.40 -5.84 -1.94
C MET A 605 14.44 -5.83 -0.84
N LYS A 606 14.90 -7.02 -0.46
CA LYS A 606 15.94 -7.19 0.55
C LYS A 606 17.30 -6.69 0.05
N PHE A 607 18.12 -6.20 0.96
CA PHE A 607 19.44 -5.67 0.67
C PHE A 607 20.40 -6.79 0.22
N ALA A 608 21.30 -6.48 -0.71
CA ALA A 608 22.39 -7.36 -1.13
C ALA A 608 23.70 -6.94 -0.48
N ASP A 609 24.41 -7.90 0.12
CA ASP A 609 25.78 -7.71 0.59
C ASP A 609 26.75 -7.50 -0.59
N THR A 610 27.99 -7.16 -0.27
CA THR A 610 29.08 -6.90 -1.22
C THR A 610 29.31 -8.03 -2.23
N ASP A 611 29.09 -9.27 -1.83
CA ASP A 611 29.21 -10.47 -2.68
C ASP A 611 27.91 -10.84 -3.43
N GLY A 612 26.83 -10.11 -3.19
CA GLY A 612 25.49 -10.35 -3.75
C GLY A 612 24.60 -11.28 -2.91
N SER A 613 25.06 -11.75 -1.75
CA SER A 613 24.22 -12.50 -0.81
C SER A 613 23.12 -11.61 -0.22
N VAL A 614 21.96 -12.19 0.09
CA VAL A 614 20.81 -11.43 0.61
C VAL A 614 20.96 -11.21 2.12
N ILE A 615 20.80 -9.96 2.56
CA ILE A 615 20.63 -9.56 3.96
C ILE A 615 19.12 -9.41 4.22
N ASP A 616 18.60 -9.96 5.31
CA ASP A 616 17.16 -9.91 5.63
C ASP A 616 16.67 -8.55 6.16
N GLU A 617 17.11 -7.48 5.53
CA GLU A 617 16.65 -6.11 5.73
C GLU A 617 16.18 -5.58 4.38
N TYR A 618 14.99 -4.99 4.34
CA TYR A 618 14.37 -4.45 3.16
C TYR A 618 14.84 -3.02 2.93
N GLN A 619 15.26 -2.73 1.70
CA GLN A 619 15.69 -1.40 1.28
C GLN A 619 14.53 -0.65 0.62
N ALA A 620 14.02 0.39 1.30
CA ALA A 620 13.10 1.34 0.73
C ALA A 620 13.85 2.57 0.21
N THR A 621 13.55 2.95 -1.02
CA THR A 621 13.95 4.26 -1.54
C THR A 621 13.05 5.32 -0.95
N THR A 622 13.63 6.43 -0.50
CA THR A 622 12.93 7.64 -0.07
C THR A 622 12.90 8.65 -1.21
N GLN A 623 11.85 8.58 -2.02
CA GLN A 623 11.70 9.43 -3.22
C GLN A 623 11.19 10.83 -2.90
N LEU A 624 10.46 10.99 -1.80
CA LEU A 624 9.77 12.21 -1.41
C LEU A 624 10.39 12.75 -0.11
N THR A 625 11.22 13.78 -0.20
CA THR A 625 11.83 14.42 0.99
C THR A 625 11.47 15.90 1.04
N ASP A 626 11.54 16.51 2.22
CA ASP A 626 11.46 17.98 2.39
C ASP A 626 12.83 18.67 2.40
N GLU A 627 13.92 17.91 2.27
CA GLU A 627 15.31 18.40 2.25
C GLU A 627 15.90 18.50 0.82
N SER A 628 15.38 17.74 -0.14
CA SER A 628 15.95 17.67 -1.50
C SER A 628 15.50 18.77 -2.44
N GLY A 629 14.78 19.79 -1.94
CA GLY A 629 14.32 20.93 -2.74
C GLY A 629 13.26 20.57 -3.79
N GLN A 630 12.50 19.49 -3.56
CA GLN A 630 11.39 19.07 -4.42
C GLN A 630 10.10 19.87 -4.13
N THR A 631 9.32 20.15 -5.17
CA THR A 631 8.08 20.91 -5.08
C THR A 631 6.85 20.01 -4.88
N TYR A 632 6.05 20.30 -3.86
CA TYR A 632 4.79 19.59 -3.57
C TYR A 632 3.55 20.47 -3.85
N PRO A 633 2.48 19.92 -4.46
CA PRO A 633 2.21 18.50 -4.75
C PRO A 633 2.75 18.00 -6.10
N ALA A 634 3.51 18.80 -6.86
CA ALA A 634 3.92 18.46 -8.22
C ALA A 634 4.67 17.12 -8.31
N THR A 635 5.62 16.88 -7.42
CA THR A 635 6.43 15.64 -7.36
C THR A 635 5.56 14.41 -7.11
N VAL A 636 4.81 14.39 -6.00
CA VAL A 636 3.95 13.25 -5.65
C VAL A 636 2.86 12.98 -6.70
N ASN A 637 2.26 14.02 -7.28
CA ASN A 637 1.27 13.86 -8.34
C ASN A 637 1.88 13.21 -9.58
N THR A 638 3.11 13.57 -9.95
CA THR A 638 3.82 12.99 -11.10
C THR A 638 4.03 11.49 -10.91
N LEU A 639 4.53 11.07 -9.74
CA LEU A 639 4.79 9.66 -9.46
C LEU A 639 3.49 8.85 -9.36
N LEU A 640 2.47 9.36 -8.64
CA LEU A 640 1.17 8.69 -8.57
C LEU A 640 0.45 8.62 -9.93
N ASN A 641 0.66 9.59 -10.81
CA ASN A 641 0.18 9.52 -12.19
C ASN A 641 0.90 8.43 -12.99
N GLY A 642 2.19 8.17 -12.73
CA GLY A 642 2.91 7.05 -13.34
C GLY A 642 2.32 5.68 -12.95
N ALA A 643 1.89 5.52 -11.69
CA ALA A 643 1.30 4.27 -11.20
C ALA A 643 -0.12 4.01 -11.74
N TYR A 644 -0.97 5.04 -11.75
CA TYR A 644 -2.38 4.91 -12.17
C TYR A 644 -2.64 5.24 -13.65
N GLY A 645 -1.65 5.80 -14.33
CA GLY A 645 -1.68 6.10 -15.76
C GLY A 645 -1.34 4.89 -16.62
N SER A 646 -1.16 5.14 -17.92
CA SER A 646 -0.85 4.10 -18.91
C SER A 646 0.55 3.48 -18.73
N GLN A 647 1.44 4.16 -18.00
CA GLN A 647 2.79 3.63 -17.72
C GLN A 647 2.74 2.40 -16.82
N GLY A 648 1.80 2.35 -15.87
CA GLY A 648 1.68 1.26 -14.91
C GLY A 648 2.93 1.08 -14.04
N TYR A 649 3.54 2.19 -13.61
CA TYR A 649 4.69 2.19 -12.71
C TYR A 649 4.23 2.02 -11.26
N TYR A 650 3.79 0.80 -10.93
CA TYR A 650 3.26 0.48 -9.60
C TYR A 650 4.32 0.71 -8.52
N ALA A 651 3.97 1.42 -7.44
CA ALA A 651 4.99 2.03 -6.58
C ALA A 651 4.68 2.01 -5.08
N ALA A 652 5.68 1.73 -4.25
CA ALA A 652 5.69 2.17 -2.85
C ALA A 652 6.53 3.44 -2.78
N LEU A 653 5.86 4.58 -2.57
CA LEU A 653 6.49 5.89 -2.48
C LEU A 653 6.79 6.19 -1.02
N THR A 654 8.05 6.11 -0.63
CA THR A 654 8.46 6.46 0.73
C THR A 654 8.68 7.97 0.79
N ALA A 655 8.04 8.58 1.77
CA ALA A 655 8.16 9.99 2.08
C ALA A 655 8.77 10.16 3.46
N ASN A 656 9.83 10.94 3.59
CA ASN A 656 10.30 11.41 4.88
C ASN A 656 10.15 12.94 4.95
N ILE A 657 9.29 13.40 5.87
CA ILE A 657 9.01 14.81 6.10
C ILE A 657 9.18 15.09 7.59
N HIS A 658 9.99 16.09 7.95
CA HIS A 658 10.32 16.39 9.33
C HIS A 658 9.08 16.53 10.23
N THR A 659 9.04 15.68 11.25
CA THR A 659 8.01 15.67 12.31
C THR A 659 8.37 16.54 13.51
N ASP A 660 9.49 17.27 13.45
CA ASP A 660 9.85 18.33 14.40
C ASP A 660 8.72 19.32 14.69
N TYR A 661 7.87 19.57 13.68
CA TYR A 661 6.74 20.49 13.76
C TYR A 661 5.41 19.78 13.55
N ALA A 662 4.39 20.25 14.27
CA ALA A 662 3.03 19.71 14.22
C ALA A 662 2.34 19.86 12.84
N ALA A 663 2.79 20.81 12.01
CA ALA A 663 2.24 21.06 10.68
C ALA A 663 3.34 21.18 9.62
N SER A 664 3.08 20.73 8.39
CA SER A 664 3.98 20.81 7.22
C SER A 664 3.12 20.70 5.98
N THR A 665 3.24 21.71 5.14
CA THR A 665 2.54 21.81 3.87
C THR A 665 2.94 20.71 2.89
N ALA A 666 4.18 20.20 2.96
CA ALA A 666 4.65 19.10 2.11
C ALA A 666 3.93 17.79 2.45
N SER A 667 3.92 17.41 3.73
CA SER A 667 3.20 16.21 4.22
C SER A 667 1.70 16.29 3.91
N ASP A 668 1.07 17.46 4.16
CA ASP A 668 -0.36 17.67 3.85
C ASP A 668 -0.64 17.56 2.34
N ALA A 669 0.26 18.08 1.49
CA ALA A 669 0.15 17.97 0.04
C ALA A 669 0.29 16.52 -0.46
N ILE A 670 1.19 15.73 0.14
CA ILE A 670 1.35 14.29 -0.16
C ILE A 670 0.07 13.52 0.22
N ILE A 671 -0.46 13.76 1.43
CA ILE A 671 -1.70 13.12 1.89
C ILE A 671 -2.88 13.52 1.00
N ALA A 672 -3.01 14.79 0.63
CA ALA A 672 -4.05 15.26 -0.26
C ALA A 672 -3.98 14.59 -1.64
N ALA A 673 -2.78 14.47 -2.22
CA ALA A 673 -2.55 13.78 -3.49
C ALA A 673 -2.90 12.28 -3.41
N ALA A 674 -2.53 11.62 -2.30
CA ALA A 674 -2.86 10.22 -2.06
C ALA A 674 -4.38 10.01 -1.96
N LYS A 675 -5.08 10.82 -1.15
CA LYS A 675 -6.54 10.77 -0.99
C LYS A 675 -7.28 10.99 -2.32
N ALA A 676 -6.82 11.95 -3.13
CA ALA A 676 -7.43 12.23 -4.43
C ALA A 676 -7.40 11.04 -5.40
N LYS A 677 -6.51 10.06 -5.18
CA LYS A 677 -6.36 8.85 -6.00
C LYS A 677 -6.73 7.55 -5.28
N GLY A 678 -7.25 7.63 -4.05
CA GLY A 678 -7.53 6.44 -3.24
C GLY A 678 -6.27 5.64 -2.85
N VAL A 679 -5.12 6.31 -2.75
CA VAL A 679 -3.84 5.69 -2.39
C VAL A 679 -3.73 5.62 -0.87
N PRO A 680 -3.46 4.43 -0.29
CA PRO A 680 -3.25 4.30 1.16
C PRO A 680 -1.96 5.01 1.60
N VAL A 681 -2.00 5.57 2.82
CA VAL A 681 -0.86 6.20 3.49
C VAL A 681 -0.58 5.43 4.78
N VAL A 682 0.57 4.78 4.86
CA VAL A 682 0.89 3.78 5.88
C VAL A 682 2.21 4.07 6.58
N SER A 683 2.38 3.52 7.78
CA SER A 683 3.69 3.48 8.46
C SER A 683 4.64 2.46 7.86
N GLY A 684 5.95 2.62 8.10
CA GLY A 684 6.99 1.65 7.75
C GLY A 684 6.68 0.25 8.30
N ARG A 685 6.24 0.14 9.56
CA ARG A 685 5.79 -1.13 10.17
C ARG A 685 4.64 -1.80 9.43
N GLN A 686 3.65 -1.03 8.98
CA GLN A 686 2.55 -1.57 8.18
C GLN A 686 3.07 -2.10 6.83
N MET A 687 3.99 -1.37 6.20
CA MET A 687 4.61 -1.81 4.95
C MET A 687 5.45 -3.07 5.14
N LEU A 688 6.28 -3.14 6.18
CA LEU A 688 7.07 -4.34 6.53
C LEU A 688 6.17 -5.55 6.78
N THR A 689 5.07 -5.37 7.53
CA THR A 689 4.08 -6.43 7.79
C THR A 689 3.48 -6.95 6.48
N TRP A 690 3.19 -6.07 5.52
CA TRP A 690 2.73 -6.47 4.19
C TRP A 690 3.80 -7.22 3.41
N LEU A 691 5.04 -6.72 3.38
CA LEU A 691 6.16 -7.36 2.68
C LEU A 691 6.38 -8.79 3.21
N ASP A 692 6.45 -8.97 4.53
CA ASP A 692 6.60 -10.28 5.13
C ASP A 692 5.40 -11.19 4.86
N GLY A 693 4.17 -10.69 5.00
CA GLY A 693 2.97 -11.47 4.73
C GLY A 693 2.84 -11.88 3.27
N ARG A 694 3.08 -10.97 2.32
CA ARG A 694 3.01 -11.23 0.88
C ARG A 694 4.14 -12.16 0.43
N ASN A 695 5.38 -11.88 0.85
CA ASN A 695 6.53 -12.69 0.47
C ASN A 695 6.60 -14.03 1.22
N GLY A 696 5.88 -14.18 2.33
CA GLY A 696 5.63 -15.44 3.03
C GLY A 696 4.42 -16.22 2.51
N SER A 697 3.58 -15.60 1.67
CA SER A 697 2.54 -16.32 0.94
C SER A 697 3.15 -17.11 -0.21
N ALA A 698 2.49 -18.19 -0.67
CA ALA A 698 2.98 -19.00 -1.78
C ALA A 698 1.86 -19.59 -2.61
N PHE A 699 2.16 -19.85 -3.88
CA PHE A 699 1.48 -20.90 -4.63
C PHE A 699 2.21 -22.24 -4.45
N SER A 700 1.44 -23.31 -4.26
CA SER A 700 1.97 -24.68 -4.14
C SER A 700 1.09 -25.68 -4.89
N LYS A 701 1.59 -26.92 -5.05
CA LYS A 701 0.92 -28.01 -5.77
C LYS A 701 0.38 -27.63 -7.16
N LEU A 702 1.15 -26.84 -7.90
CA LEU A 702 0.80 -26.48 -9.27
C LEU A 702 0.75 -27.73 -10.15
N ALA A 703 -0.44 -28.06 -10.67
CA ALA A 703 -0.61 -29.14 -11.62
C ALA A 703 -1.44 -28.67 -12.82
N TRP A 704 -0.98 -29.04 -14.02
CA TRP A 704 -1.65 -28.74 -15.27
C TRP A 704 -2.19 -30.01 -15.90
N SER A 705 -3.45 -29.99 -16.30
CA SER A 705 -4.17 -31.12 -16.91
C SER A 705 -4.66 -30.79 -18.32
N GLY A 706 -3.84 -30.11 -19.11
CA GLY A 706 -4.14 -29.79 -20.51
C GLY A 706 -5.10 -28.62 -20.70
N SER A 707 -6.09 -28.45 -19.82
CA SER A 707 -7.05 -27.34 -19.83
C SER A 707 -7.43 -26.83 -18.44
N SER A 708 -6.87 -27.40 -17.37
CA SER A 708 -7.11 -26.93 -16.01
C SER A 708 -5.80 -26.85 -15.23
N LEU A 709 -5.60 -25.71 -14.57
CA LEU A 709 -4.52 -25.46 -13.63
C LEU A 709 -5.07 -25.57 -12.20
N SER A 710 -4.62 -26.56 -11.44
CA SER A 710 -4.88 -26.63 -10.00
C SER A 710 -3.69 -26.10 -9.21
N PHE A 711 -3.95 -25.39 -8.11
CA PHE A 711 -2.93 -24.87 -7.21
C PHE A 711 -3.52 -24.60 -5.82
N ASP A 712 -2.66 -24.57 -4.80
CA ASP A 712 -2.98 -24.10 -3.46
C ASP A 712 -2.38 -22.70 -3.25
N ILE A 713 -3.05 -21.86 -2.46
CA ILE A 713 -2.48 -20.63 -1.88
C ILE A 713 -2.26 -20.85 -0.38
N THR A 714 -1.07 -20.51 0.14
CA THR A 714 -0.69 -20.58 1.56
C THR A 714 -0.15 -19.25 2.09
N GLY A 715 0.07 -19.12 3.40
CA GLY A 715 0.62 -17.93 4.09
C GLY A 715 -0.39 -16.80 4.32
N GLY A 716 -1.12 -16.38 3.27
CA GLY A 716 -2.29 -15.50 3.33
C GLY A 716 -2.08 -14.13 3.99
N ALA A 717 -1.67 -13.11 3.22
CA ALA A 717 -1.64 -11.72 3.67
C ALA A 717 -3.04 -11.05 3.67
N ASN A 718 -3.26 -10.08 4.57
CA ASN A 718 -4.51 -9.32 4.61
C ASN A 718 -4.71 -8.50 3.33
N GLY A 719 -5.75 -8.82 2.54
CA GLY A 719 -6.00 -8.17 1.26
C GLY A 719 -5.12 -8.67 0.11
N LEU A 720 -4.50 -9.85 0.23
CA LEU A 720 -3.72 -10.47 -0.83
C LEU A 720 -4.55 -10.67 -2.10
N ARG A 721 -4.00 -10.24 -3.23
CA ARG A 721 -4.61 -10.42 -4.55
C ARG A 721 -3.74 -11.35 -5.38
N ALA A 722 -4.38 -12.33 -6.01
CA ALA A 722 -3.73 -13.31 -6.87
C ALA A 722 -4.17 -13.10 -8.33
N MET A 723 -3.31 -13.54 -9.24
CA MET A 723 -3.48 -13.38 -10.67
C MET A 723 -3.15 -14.68 -11.38
N VAL A 724 -3.99 -15.10 -12.33
CA VAL A 724 -3.69 -16.17 -13.29
C VAL A 724 -3.72 -15.60 -14.70
N PRO A 725 -2.80 -15.98 -15.60
CA PRO A 725 -2.87 -15.55 -17.00
C PRO A 725 -4.21 -15.96 -17.61
N VAL A 726 -4.84 -15.06 -18.36
CA VAL A 726 -6.12 -15.36 -19.03
C VAL A 726 -5.90 -16.35 -20.16
N ASN A 727 -4.78 -16.27 -20.86
CA ASN A 727 -4.53 -17.10 -22.02
C ASN A 727 -3.59 -18.26 -21.68
N SER A 728 -3.90 -19.43 -22.25
CA SER A 728 -3.12 -20.65 -22.19
C SER A 728 -3.01 -21.29 -23.58
N ALA A 729 -2.17 -22.32 -23.73
CA ALA A 729 -2.14 -23.13 -24.94
C ALA A 729 -3.50 -23.80 -25.30
N SER A 730 -4.39 -23.95 -24.32
CA SER A 730 -5.72 -24.57 -24.49
C SER A 730 -6.85 -23.59 -24.77
N GLY A 731 -6.54 -22.29 -24.85
CA GLY A 731 -7.51 -21.21 -25.01
C GLY A 731 -7.54 -20.27 -23.80
N SER A 732 -8.63 -19.55 -23.65
CA SER A 732 -8.80 -18.50 -22.64
C SER A 732 -9.47 -19.03 -21.37
N LEU A 733 -9.27 -18.33 -20.26
CA LEU A 733 -9.82 -18.68 -18.95
C LEU A 733 -11.35 -18.66 -19.00
N ALA A 734 -11.96 -19.82 -18.83
CA ALA A 734 -13.41 -20.03 -18.82
C ALA A 734 -14.00 -19.95 -17.40
N GLY A 735 -13.18 -20.16 -16.36
CA GLY A 735 -13.65 -20.05 -14.99
C GLY A 735 -12.56 -20.26 -13.94
N LEU A 736 -12.82 -19.77 -12.74
CA LEU A 736 -11.99 -19.97 -11.57
C LEU A 736 -12.87 -20.48 -10.42
N SER A 737 -12.39 -21.48 -9.69
CA SER A 737 -13.05 -21.99 -8.50
C SER A 737 -12.08 -22.18 -7.34
N ARG A 738 -12.59 -22.08 -6.11
CA ARG A 738 -11.91 -22.41 -4.86
C ARG A 738 -12.74 -23.43 -4.11
N GLN A 739 -12.19 -24.60 -3.83
CA GLN A 739 -12.90 -25.72 -3.21
C GLN A 739 -14.24 -26.05 -3.92
N GLY A 740 -14.25 -25.96 -5.26
CA GLY A 740 -15.42 -26.21 -6.10
C GLY A 740 -16.44 -25.06 -6.18
N GLN A 741 -16.26 -23.97 -5.42
CA GLN A 741 -17.11 -22.77 -5.50
C GLN A 741 -16.54 -21.78 -6.52
N SER A 742 -17.39 -21.19 -7.35
CA SER A 742 -16.96 -20.16 -8.31
C SER A 742 -16.36 -18.96 -7.60
N VAL A 743 -15.22 -18.47 -8.10
CA VAL A 743 -14.52 -17.29 -7.60
C VAL A 743 -14.68 -16.18 -8.64
N PRO A 744 -15.26 -15.01 -8.27
CA PRO A 744 -15.31 -13.88 -9.18
C PRO A 744 -13.90 -13.35 -9.45
N TYR A 745 -13.66 -12.97 -10.70
CA TYR A 745 -12.43 -12.31 -11.12
C TYR A 745 -12.74 -11.17 -12.08
N ARG A 746 -11.83 -10.19 -12.14
CA ARG A 746 -11.80 -9.19 -13.22
C ARG A 746 -10.61 -9.48 -14.13
N ILE A 747 -10.66 -9.02 -15.37
CA ILE A 747 -9.52 -9.10 -16.29
C ILE A 747 -8.81 -7.74 -16.34
N GLU A 748 -7.50 -7.74 -16.20
CA GLU A 748 -6.67 -6.55 -16.37
C GLU A 748 -5.35 -6.91 -17.06
N THR A 749 -4.92 -6.07 -18.01
CA THR A 749 -3.63 -6.22 -18.67
C THR A 749 -2.56 -5.51 -17.87
N ILE A 750 -1.64 -6.29 -17.33
CA ILE A 750 -0.48 -5.81 -16.58
C ILE A 750 0.72 -5.94 -17.50
N LYS A 751 1.23 -4.79 -17.97
CA LYS A 751 2.49 -4.68 -18.70
C LYS A 751 2.60 -5.73 -19.82
N GLY A 752 1.57 -5.78 -20.67
CA GLY A 752 1.49 -6.66 -21.84
C GLY A 752 0.89 -8.05 -21.61
N VAL A 753 0.58 -8.44 -20.37
CA VAL A 753 -0.02 -9.74 -20.07
C VAL A 753 -1.40 -9.57 -19.44
N SER A 754 -2.42 -10.19 -20.02
CA SER A 754 -3.79 -10.20 -19.47
C SER A 754 -3.91 -11.22 -18.35
N TYR A 755 -4.31 -10.77 -17.17
CA TYR A 755 -4.52 -11.60 -15.98
C TYR A 755 -5.97 -11.53 -15.51
N ALA A 756 -6.47 -12.65 -15.00
CA ALA A 756 -7.65 -12.68 -14.15
C ALA A 756 -7.22 -12.44 -12.70
N PHE A 757 -7.71 -11.35 -12.11
CA PHE A 757 -7.46 -10.94 -10.73
C PHE A 757 -8.56 -11.40 -9.79
N PHE A 758 -8.17 -12.03 -8.68
CA PHE A 758 -9.09 -12.55 -7.67
C PHE A 758 -8.50 -12.44 -6.26
N ASP A 759 -9.34 -12.63 -5.24
CA ASP A 759 -8.89 -12.64 -3.85
C ASP A 759 -7.99 -13.86 -3.59
N GLY A 760 -6.76 -13.60 -3.18
CA GLY A 760 -5.74 -14.60 -2.86
C GLY A 760 -5.95 -15.24 -1.48
N THR A 761 -7.19 -15.66 -1.19
CA THR A 761 -7.51 -16.32 0.08
C THR A 761 -6.87 -17.71 0.14
N VAL A 762 -6.30 -18.09 1.28
CA VAL A 762 -5.69 -19.43 1.47
C VAL A 762 -6.65 -20.56 1.10
N GLY A 763 -6.20 -21.53 0.32
CA GLY A 763 -7.00 -22.70 -0.07
C GLY A 763 -6.67 -23.23 -1.46
N SER A 764 -7.42 -24.24 -1.88
CA SER A 764 -7.23 -24.95 -3.16
C SER A 764 -8.09 -24.36 -4.27
N TYR A 765 -7.46 -24.09 -5.40
CA TYR A 765 -8.04 -23.45 -6.58
C TYR A 765 -7.94 -24.33 -7.82
N VAL A 766 -8.88 -24.12 -8.75
CA VAL A 766 -8.82 -24.64 -10.11
C VAL A 766 -9.19 -23.51 -11.08
N ALA A 767 -8.27 -23.17 -11.97
CA ALA A 767 -8.50 -22.31 -13.13
C ALA A 767 -8.71 -23.19 -14.37
N THR A 768 -9.86 -23.05 -15.03
CA THR A 768 -10.24 -23.84 -16.21
C THR A 768 -10.18 -22.99 -17.45
N TYR A 769 -9.61 -23.55 -18.51
CA TYR A 769 -9.35 -22.92 -19.80
C TYR A 769 -10.08 -23.68 -20.90
N GLY A 770 -10.51 -22.97 -21.95
CA GLY A 770 -11.15 -23.57 -23.11
C GLY A 770 -11.13 -22.65 -24.32
N GLN A 771 -11.52 -23.18 -25.47
CA GLN A 771 -11.83 -22.33 -26.62
C GLN A 771 -13.09 -21.55 -26.32
N ASP A 772 -12.94 -20.24 -26.23
CA ASP A 772 -14.05 -19.33 -26.30
C ASP A 772 -14.34 -18.98 -27.76
N THR A 773 -15.57 -19.25 -28.18
CA THR A 773 -16.07 -19.03 -29.55
C THR A 773 -17.25 -18.06 -29.56
N THR A 774 -17.58 -17.49 -28.40
CA THR A 774 -18.70 -16.56 -28.26
C THR A 774 -18.19 -15.17 -28.58
N ALA A 775 -18.85 -14.45 -29.49
CA ALA A 775 -18.46 -13.07 -29.78
C ALA A 775 -18.99 -12.10 -28.72
N PRO A 776 -18.26 -11.01 -28.43
CA PRO A 776 -18.73 -10.00 -27.48
C PRO A 776 -20.02 -9.36 -27.97
N THR A 777 -20.93 -9.08 -27.04
CA THR A 777 -22.20 -8.41 -27.30
C THR A 777 -22.30 -7.10 -26.54
N VAL A 778 -22.93 -6.07 -27.11
CA VAL A 778 -23.19 -4.81 -26.41
C VAL A 778 -24.40 -5.00 -25.49
N THR A 779 -24.21 -4.86 -24.19
CA THR A 779 -25.24 -5.02 -23.16
C THR A 779 -25.85 -3.70 -22.71
N GLY A 780 -25.20 -2.57 -22.98
CA GLY A 780 -25.70 -1.25 -22.58
C GLY A 780 -25.00 -0.10 -23.28
N THR A 781 -25.65 1.08 -23.27
CA THR A 781 -25.05 2.33 -23.74
C THR A 781 -25.43 3.51 -22.85
N SER A 782 -24.49 4.44 -22.66
CA SER A 782 -24.71 5.71 -22.00
C SER A 782 -24.02 6.82 -22.80
N PRO A 783 -24.72 7.81 -23.36
CA PRO A 783 -26.18 7.98 -23.31
C PRO A 783 -26.92 6.79 -23.94
N ALA A 784 -28.13 6.52 -23.44
CA ALA A 784 -29.00 5.51 -24.04
C ALA A 784 -29.37 5.90 -25.48
N ASN A 785 -29.65 4.93 -26.34
CA ASN A 785 -30.08 5.19 -27.70
C ASN A 785 -31.37 6.03 -27.72
N GLY A 786 -31.34 7.15 -28.44
CA GLY A 786 -32.41 8.14 -28.52
C GLY A 786 -32.43 9.17 -27.38
N ALA A 787 -31.45 9.18 -26.46
CA ALA A 787 -31.45 10.12 -25.34
C ALA A 787 -31.41 11.59 -25.80
N THR A 788 -32.19 12.44 -25.13
CA THR A 788 -32.23 13.89 -25.36
C THR A 788 -31.76 14.65 -24.11
N GLY A 789 -31.31 15.89 -24.25
CA GLY A 789 -30.88 16.68 -23.10
C GLY A 789 -29.52 16.26 -22.55
N VAL A 790 -28.73 15.52 -23.34
CA VAL A 790 -27.41 15.02 -22.93
C VAL A 790 -26.46 16.21 -22.69
N ALA A 791 -25.69 16.17 -21.60
CA ALA A 791 -24.69 17.19 -21.32
C ALA A 791 -23.64 17.24 -22.45
N PRO A 792 -23.25 18.43 -22.94
CA PRO A 792 -22.25 18.58 -24.01
C PRO A 792 -20.88 17.97 -23.72
N SER A 793 -20.56 17.73 -22.46
CA SER A 793 -19.32 17.09 -22.00
C SER A 793 -19.47 15.59 -21.70
N ALA A 794 -20.65 15.00 -21.91
CA ALA A 794 -20.90 13.61 -21.58
C ALA A 794 -20.05 12.67 -22.44
N ALA A 795 -19.32 11.75 -21.78
CA ALA A 795 -18.67 10.63 -22.45
C ALA A 795 -19.71 9.62 -22.94
N VAL A 796 -19.41 8.97 -24.08
CA VAL A 796 -20.22 7.87 -24.62
C VAL A 796 -19.62 6.55 -24.19
N ARG A 797 -20.43 5.66 -23.63
CA ARG A 797 -20.03 4.34 -23.13
C ARG A 797 -20.81 3.25 -23.85
N PHE A 798 -20.11 2.22 -24.29
CA PHE A 798 -20.66 0.93 -24.73
C PHE A 798 -20.24 -0.13 -23.72
N SER A 799 -21.20 -0.77 -23.05
CA SER A 799 -20.96 -1.87 -22.13
C SER A 799 -21.09 -3.20 -22.84
N PHE A 800 -20.25 -4.18 -22.49
CA PHE A 800 -20.18 -5.48 -23.14
C PHE A 800 -20.53 -6.63 -22.19
N GLY A 801 -21.03 -7.73 -22.75
CA GLY A 801 -21.39 -8.94 -22.01
C GLY A 801 -20.18 -9.74 -21.52
N GLU A 802 -19.00 -9.43 -22.04
CA GLU A 802 -17.73 -10.04 -21.66
C GLU A 802 -16.58 -9.04 -21.84
N PRO A 803 -15.41 -9.31 -21.23
CA PRO A 803 -14.24 -8.45 -21.39
C PRO A 803 -13.72 -8.41 -22.84
N LEU A 804 -13.44 -7.21 -23.34
CA LEU A 804 -12.78 -6.99 -24.64
C LEU A 804 -11.25 -7.04 -24.51
N ASP A 805 -10.58 -7.41 -25.61
CA ASP A 805 -9.15 -7.14 -25.81
C ASP A 805 -8.95 -5.61 -25.92
N PRO A 806 -8.31 -4.97 -24.92
CA PRO A 806 -8.10 -3.53 -24.91
C PRO A 806 -7.32 -3.02 -26.13
N ALA A 807 -6.45 -3.85 -26.72
CA ALA A 807 -5.68 -3.49 -27.91
C ALA A 807 -6.57 -3.26 -29.14
N THR A 808 -7.78 -3.82 -29.14
CA THR A 808 -8.76 -3.63 -30.22
C THR A 808 -9.71 -2.46 -29.98
N VAL A 809 -9.72 -1.86 -28.78
CA VAL A 809 -10.56 -0.71 -28.42
C VAL A 809 -9.78 0.59 -28.69
N THR A 810 -9.96 1.13 -29.90
CA THR A 810 -9.18 2.25 -30.42
C THR A 810 -10.10 3.30 -31.06
N ALA A 811 -9.53 4.44 -31.45
CA ALA A 811 -10.26 5.49 -32.19
C ALA A 811 -10.80 5.02 -33.57
N SER A 812 -10.35 3.87 -34.07
CA SER A 812 -10.87 3.27 -35.33
C SER A 812 -12.06 2.33 -35.11
N THR A 813 -12.19 1.76 -33.91
CA THR A 813 -13.23 0.79 -33.56
C THR A 813 -14.34 1.40 -32.72
N VAL A 814 -14.09 2.53 -32.04
CA VAL A 814 -15.09 3.30 -31.30
C VAL A 814 -15.07 4.75 -31.80
N THR A 815 -16.19 5.21 -32.36
CA THR A 815 -16.27 6.52 -33.02
C THR A 815 -17.51 7.30 -32.58
N LEU A 816 -17.41 8.63 -32.61
CA LEU A 816 -18.53 9.55 -32.44
C LEU A 816 -18.58 10.50 -33.63
N ARG A 817 -19.77 10.74 -34.18
CA ARG A 817 -19.99 11.66 -35.31
C ARG A 817 -21.19 12.54 -35.03
N VAL A 818 -21.21 13.75 -35.59
CA VAL A 818 -22.48 14.48 -35.76
C VAL A 818 -23.39 13.59 -36.62
N SER A 819 -24.67 13.44 -36.28
CA SER A 819 -25.58 12.54 -37.00
C SER A 819 -25.59 12.88 -38.50
N GLY A 820 -25.11 11.95 -39.34
CA GLY A 820 -24.97 12.14 -40.79
C GLY A 820 -23.80 13.06 -41.24
N GLY A 821 -22.92 13.45 -40.32
CA GLY A 821 -21.89 14.47 -40.54
C GLY A 821 -20.46 14.07 -40.20
N ALA A 822 -19.67 15.06 -39.80
CA ALA A 822 -18.25 14.92 -39.50
C ALA A 822 -17.97 14.10 -38.23
N ALA A 823 -16.79 13.49 -38.16
CA ALA A 823 -16.31 12.83 -36.95
C ALA A 823 -16.00 13.85 -35.85
N VAL A 824 -16.31 13.49 -34.61
CA VAL A 824 -15.95 14.25 -33.42
C VAL A 824 -14.59 13.78 -32.95
N ALA A 825 -13.67 14.71 -32.69
CA ALA A 825 -12.37 14.38 -32.10
C ALA A 825 -12.54 14.06 -30.60
N GLY A 826 -11.82 13.05 -30.12
CA GLY A 826 -11.88 12.61 -28.73
C GLY A 826 -10.88 11.50 -28.44
N SER A 827 -10.87 11.06 -27.19
CA SER A 827 -10.09 9.91 -26.74
C SER A 827 -10.98 8.69 -26.57
N VAL A 828 -10.40 7.50 -26.80
CA VAL A 828 -11.04 6.21 -26.54
C VAL A 828 -10.26 5.49 -25.45
N ALA A 829 -10.96 4.95 -24.48
CA ALA A 829 -10.40 4.13 -23.42
C ALA A 829 -11.29 2.91 -23.17
N TYR A 830 -10.69 1.81 -22.73
CA TYR A 830 -11.42 0.65 -22.26
C TYR A 830 -11.38 0.61 -20.72
N ASP A 831 -12.56 0.53 -20.10
CA ASP A 831 -12.73 0.32 -18.68
C ASP A 831 -12.98 -1.17 -18.43
N SER A 832 -11.94 -1.89 -18.00
CA SER A 832 -11.99 -3.33 -17.78
C SER A 832 -12.77 -3.72 -16.51
N THR A 833 -13.03 -2.78 -15.60
CA THR A 833 -13.83 -3.04 -14.40
C THR A 833 -15.30 -3.19 -14.75
N THR A 834 -15.76 -2.41 -15.73
CA THR A 834 -17.16 -2.39 -16.18
C THR A 834 -17.34 -2.99 -17.57
N SER A 835 -16.31 -3.65 -18.11
CA SER A 835 -16.25 -4.16 -19.49
C SER A 835 -16.83 -3.19 -20.50
N SER A 836 -16.35 -1.93 -20.47
CA SER A 836 -16.95 -0.85 -21.25
C SER A 836 -15.94 -0.08 -22.10
N ALA A 837 -16.27 0.17 -23.36
CA ALA A 837 -15.52 1.10 -24.20
C ALA A 837 -16.08 2.52 -24.04
N VAL A 838 -15.19 3.48 -23.78
CA VAL A 838 -15.54 4.87 -23.45
C VAL A 838 -14.93 5.83 -24.47
N PHE A 839 -15.76 6.61 -25.14
CA PHE A 839 -15.36 7.73 -25.98
C PHE A 839 -15.57 9.04 -25.20
N THR A 840 -14.51 9.83 -25.02
CA THR A 840 -14.58 11.16 -24.37
C THR A 840 -14.35 12.25 -25.42
N PRO A 841 -15.33 13.13 -25.68
CA PRO A 841 -15.14 14.27 -26.58
C PRO A 841 -13.96 15.16 -26.14
N GLY A 842 -13.11 15.56 -27.10
CA GLY A 842 -11.97 16.45 -26.82
C GLY A 842 -12.38 17.90 -26.53
N SER A 843 -13.61 18.27 -26.91
CA SER A 843 -14.24 19.56 -26.62
C SER A 843 -15.74 19.37 -26.37
N ALA A 844 -16.37 20.37 -25.75
CA ALA A 844 -17.81 20.35 -25.54
C ALA A 844 -18.55 20.23 -26.89
N LEU A 845 -19.50 19.29 -26.95
CA LEU A 845 -20.36 19.08 -28.11
C LEU A 845 -21.27 20.31 -28.34
N ALA A 846 -21.72 20.52 -29.58
CA ALA A 846 -22.66 21.59 -29.88
C ALA A 846 -23.99 21.36 -29.17
N LEU A 847 -24.64 22.42 -28.67
CA LEU A 847 -25.94 22.35 -28.01
C LEU A 847 -27.04 21.96 -28.99
N THR A 848 -28.13 21.35 -28.50
CA THR A 848 -29.31 20.97 -29.32
C THR A 848 -28.97 20.21 -30.60
N THR A 849 -27.88 19.43 -30.59
CA THR A 849 -27.31 18.78 -31.78
C THR A 849 -27.33 17.26 -31.64
N GLY A 850 -27.69 16.58 -32.72
CA GLY A 850 -27.73 15.11 -32.79
C GLY A 850 -26.35 14.52 -33.09
N TYR A 851 -26.01 13.45 -32.38
CA TYR A 851 -24.79 12.67 -32.54
C TYR A 851 -25.09 11.18 -32.72
N THR A 852 -24.24 10.47 -33.46
CA THR A 852 -24.24 9.01 -33.60
C THR A 852 -22.88 8.47 -33.15
N ALA A 853 -22.91 7.57 -32.17
CA ALA A 853 -21.74 6.81 -31.75
C ALA A 853 -21.80 5.39 -32.32
N THR A 854 -20.66 4.83 -32.73
CA THR A 854 -20.56 3.48 -33.27
C THR A 854 -19.40 2.74 -32.64
N VAL A 855 -19.64 1.48 -32.27
CA VAL A 855 -18.59 0.50 -31.94
C VAL A 855 -18.59 -0.65 -32.94
N GLN A 856 -17.42 -1.04 -33.44
CA GLN A 856 -17.25 -2.09 -34.45
C GLN A 856 -15.86 -2.71 -34.40
N GLY A 857 -15.73 -3.97 -34.82
CA GLY A 857 -14.43 -4.61 -35.01
C GLY A 857 -13.60 -4.85 -33.73
N VAL A 858 -14.14 -4.50 -32.56
CA VAL A 858 -13.59 -4.88 -31.27
C VAL A 858 -13.65 -6.40 -31.11
N LYS A 859 -12.72 -6.96 -30.35
CA LYS A 859 -12.64 -8.39 -30.06
C LYS A 859 -12.70 -8.65 -28.57
N ASP A 860 -13.19 -9.82 -28.16
CA ASP A 860 -12.95 -10.32 -26.81
C ASP A 860 -11.48 -10.73 -26.62
N ILE A 861 -11.14 -11.20 -25.41
CA ILE A 861 -9.79 -11.67 -25.08
C ILE A 861 -9.39 -12.94 -25.85
N ALA A 862 -10.37 -13.75 -26.28
CA ALA A 862 -10.16 -14.96 -27.07
C ALA A 862 -9.98 -14.68 -28.58
N GLY A 863 -10.23 -13.45 -29.00
CA GLY A 863 -10.10 -12.99 -30.38
C GLY A 863 -11.39 -13.06 -31.20
N ASN A 864 -12.55 -13.38 -30.62
CA ASN A 864 -13.81 -13.36 -31.36
C ASN A 864 -14.23 -11.90 -31.59
N VAL A 865 -14.60 -11.58 -32.82
CA VAL A 865 -14.93 -10.22 -33.25
C VAL A 865 -16.40 -9.93 -32.95
N LEU A 866 -16.71 -8.72 -32.45
CA LEU A 866 -18.08 -8.20 -32.36
C LEU A 866 -18.81 -8.45 -33.68
N ALA A 867 -19.88 -9.24 -33.62
CA ALA A 867 -20.52 -9.83 -34.81
C ALA A 867 -20.98 -8.80 -35.85
N SER A 868 -21.43 -7.63 -35.40
CA SER A 868 -21.86 -6.52 -36.26
C SER A 868 -21.60 -5.16 -35.60
N PRO A 869 -21.32 -4.10 -36.38
CA PRO A 869 -21.28 -2.74 -35.85
C PRO A 869 -22.54 -2.41 -35.06
N TYR A 870 -22.37 -1.79 -33.90
CA TYR A 870 -23.46 -1.34 -33.04
C TYR A 870 -23.44 0.19 -32.95
N SER A 871 -24.56 0.83 -33.26
CA SER A 871 -24.67 2.30 -33.30
C SER A 871 -25.80 2.80 -32.42
N VAL A 872 -25.58 3.94 -31.77
CA VAL A 872 -26.58 4.65 -30.98
C VAL A 872 -26.56 6.14 -31.31
N SER A 873 -27.71 6.79 -31.20
CA SER A 873 -27.84 8.23 -31.41
C SER A 873 -28.35 8.94 -30.16
N PHE A 874 -27.95 10.19 -29.96
CA PHE A 874 -28.45 11.04 -28.87
C PHE A 874 -28.41 12.53 -29.28
N THR A 875 -29.12 13.38 -28.54
CA THR A 875 -29.17 14.83 -28.75
C THR A 875 -28.76 15.58 -27.49
N THR A 876 -27.85 16.55 -27.64
CA THR A 876 -27.41 17.40 -26.53
C THR A 876 -28.48 18.38 -26.07
N GLY A 877 -28.42 18.80 -24.81
CA GLY A 877 -29.34 19.79 -24.23
C GLY A 877 -29.16 21.21 -24.76
N GLY A 878 -30.13 22.07 -24.47
CA GLY A 878 -30.05 23.52 -24.66
C GLY A 878 -29.26 24.22 -23.55
N ALA A 879 -29.14 25.54 -23.63
CA ALA A 879 -28.48 26.33 -22.58
C ALA A 879 -29.29 26.26 -21.25
N PRO A 880 -28.63 26.15 -20.09
CA PRO A 880 -29.33 26.17 -18.80
C PRO A 880 -30.01 27.53 -18.53
N PRO A 881 -31.19 27.56 -17.87
CA PRO A 881 -31.88 28.80 -17.53
C PRO A 881 -31.01 29.72 -16.67
N GLN A 882 -31.07 31.04 -16.90
CA GLN A 882 -30.34 32.02 -16.09
C GLN A 882 -31.21 32.50 -14.92
N THR A 883 -30.57 32.96 -13.84
CA THR A 883 -31.28 33.48 -12.65
C THR A 883 -30.67 34.80 -12.18
N ILE A 884 -31.50 35.70 -11.66
CA ILE A 884 -31.10 36.95 -11.01
C ILE A 884 -31.70 37.03 -9.60
N GLY A 885 -30.91 37.39 -8.60
CA GLY A 885 -31.32 37.38 -7.19
C GLY A 885 -30.63 36.26 -6.39
N ASN A 886 -31.16 35.96 -5.20
CA ASN A 886 -30.52 35.02 -4.28
C ASN A 886 -31.13 33.61 -4.42
N THR A 887 -30.35 32.69 -4.97
CA THR A 887 -30.72 31.27 -5.15
C THR A 887 -30.31 30.38 -3.99
N ALA A 888 -29.65 30.92 -2.96
CA ALA A 888 -29.25 30.17 -1.77
C ALA A 888 -30.38 30.16 -0.74
N VAL A 889 -30.62 29.01 -0.10
CA VAL A 889 -31.49 28.90 1.08
C VAL A 889 -30.71 29.41 2.30
N GLY A 890 -31.26 30.41 2.99
CA GLY A 890 -30.61 31.03 4.15
C GLY A 890 -30.54 30.09 5.37
N THR A 891 -29.64 30.40 6.30
CA THR A 891 -29.49 29.68 7.59
C THR A 891 -30.61 29.99 8.60
N LEU A 892 -31.37 31.05 8.34
CA LEU A 892 -32.64 31.38 9.00
C LEU A 892 -33.73 31.25 7.94
N ILE A 893 -34.68 30.36 8.20
CA ILE A 893 -35.76 30.09 7.26
C ILE A 893 -37.05 30.71 7.83
N ASP A 894 -37.67 31.55 7.01
CA ASP A 894 -38.94 32.21 7.31
C ASP A 894 -40.06 31.16 7.43
N ASP A 895 -40.61 30.97 8.62
CA ASP A 895 -41.55 29.89 8.95
C ASP A 895 -43.03 30.27 8.72
N THR A 896 -43.28 31.45 8.15
CA THR A 896 -44.57 31.99 7.66
C THR A 896 -45.75 31.84 8.64
N ASP A 897 -45.46 31.71 9.93
CA ASP A 897 -46.47 31.63 10.99
C ASP A 897 -47.26 32.94 11.14
N SER A 898 -46.69 34.02 10.60
CA SER A 898 -47.17 35.40 10.58
C SER A 898 -47.36 35.92 9.14
N ASN A 899 -48.08 37.04 9.01
CA ASN A 899 -48.24 37.72 7.72
C ASN A 899 -46.97 38.50 7.35
N HIS A 900 -46.36 38.18 6.21
CA HIS A 900 -45.11 38.80 5.77
C HIS A 900 -45.25 39.58 4.46
N LEU A 901 -44.48 40.65 4.36
CA LEU A 901 -44.24 41.40 3.12
C LEU A 901 -42.73 41.72 3.08
N ASN A 902 -41.93 40.76 2.63
CA ASN A 902 -40.47 40.80 2.70
C ASN A 902 -39.86 40.85 1.31
N GLY A 903 -38.66 41.39 1.16
CA GLY A 903 -38.03 41.48 -0.16
C GLY A 903 -36.53 41.73 -0.16
N SER A 904 -35.95 41.46 -1.33
CA SER A 904 -34.52 41.58 -1.60
C SER A 904 -34.28 42.51 -2.79
N LYS A 905 -33.28 43.37 -2.65
CA LYS A 905 -32.80 44.26 -3.71
C LYS A 905 -31.98 43.47 -4.74
N VAL A 906 -32.20 43.73 -6.03
CA VAL A 906 -31.47 43.09 -7.14
C VAL A 906 -31.08 44.12 -8.19
N THR A 907 -29.83 44.09 -8.63
CA THR A 907 -29.32 44.98 -9.70
C THR A 907 -29.05 44.17 -10.95
N THR A 908 -29.65 44.57 -12.07
CA THR A 908 -29.38 43.95 -13.39
C THR A 908 -28.01 44.35 -13.92
N GLY A 909 -27.39 43.46 -14.70
CA GLY A 909 -26.14 43.75 -15.42
C GLY A 909 -26.35 44.60 -16.67
N ALA A 910 -25.36 44.65 -17.56
CA ALA A 910 -25.36 45.50 -18.75
C ALA A 910 -26.41 45.14 -19.82
N SER A 911 -27.19 44.07 -19.65
CA SER A 911 -28.26 43.65 -20.57
C SER A 911 -29.61 43.64 -19.86
N PRO A 912 -30.72 43.96 -20.57
CA PRO A 912 -32.07 43.79 -20.03
C PRO A 912 -32.35 42.33 -19.67
N VAL A 913 -33.16 42.10 -18.64
CA VAL A 913 -33.50 40.76 -18.14
C VAL A 913 -35.00 40.48 -18.37
N PRO A 914 -35.38 39.57 -19.30
CA PRO A 914 -36.76 39.20 -19.56
C PRO A 914 -37.24 38.14 -18.55
N LEU A 915 -37.74 38.56 -17.39
CA LEU A 915 -38.22 37.63 -16.36
C LEU A 915 -39.39 36.78 -16.87
N THR A 916 -39.31 35.49 -16.57
CA THR A 916 -40.36 34.49 -16.83
C THR A 916 -41.03 33.98 -15.56
N SER A 917 -40.34 34.07 -14.41
CA SER A 917 -40.89 33.68 -13.11
C SER A 917 -40.11 34.33 -11.96
N LEU A 918 -40.74 34.37 -10.78
CA LEU A 918 -40.11 34.65 -9.50
C LEU A 918 -40.27 33.45 -8.58
N SER A 919 -39.30 33.21 -7.71
CA SER A 919 -39.23 32.06 -6.81
C SER A 919 -38.78 32.49 -5.41
N VAL A 920 -39.50 32.04 -4.37
CA VAL A 920 -39.17 32.28 -2.96
C VAL A 920 -39.04 30.96 -2.19
N HIS A 921 -38.10 30.86 -1.26
CA HIS A 921 -38.01 29.72 -0.34
C HIS A 921 -38.55 30.09 1.05
N VAL A 922 -39.41 29.25 1.61
CA VAL A 922 -39.97 29.40 2.97
C VAL A 922 -39.85 28.08 3.75
N GLY A 923 -40.02 28.17 5.07
CA GLY A 923 -39.90 27.09 6.05
C GLY A 923 -41.21 26.36 6.23
N SER A 924 -41.69 26.22 7.47
CA SER A 924 -43.05 25.72 7.69
C SER A 924 -44.09 26.65 7.07
N VAL A 925 -45.27 26.11 6.78
CA VAL A 925 -46.41 26.87 6.23
C VAL A 925 -47.65 26.54 7.03
N SER A 926 -48.54 27.51 7.17
CA SER A 926 -49.83 27.31 7.83
C SER A 926 -50.75 26.40 7.01
N ALA A 927 -51.84 25.92 7.60
CA ALA A 927 -52.87 25.18 6.84
C ALA A 927 -53.72 26.15 5.99
N ALA A 928 -54.30 25.64 4.90
CA ALA A 928 -55.26 26.41 4.10
C ALA A 928 -56.43 26.93 4.98
N PRO A 929 -56.90 28.18 4.76
CA PRO A 929 -56.57 29.08 3.66
C PRO A 929 -55.34 29.99 3.87
N ASN A 930 -54.61 29.85 4.98
CA ASN A 930 -53.55 30.78 5.42
C ASN A 930 -52.15 30.45 4.86
N ASN A 931 -52.10 29.80 3.69
CA ASN A 931 -50.87 29.32 3.05
C ASN A 931 -50.72 29.86 1.62
N GLN A 932 -51.37 30.96 1.33
CA GLN A 932 -51.30 31.66 0.07
C GLN A 932 -50.17 32.69 0.06
N TYR A 933 -49.60 32.91 -1.12
CA TYR A 933 -48.58 33.93 -1.33
C TYR A 933 -48.68 34.59 -2.71
N GLN A 934 -48.05 35.75 -2.86
CA GLN A 934 -47.84 36.46 -4.12
C GLN A 934 -46.41 37.00 -4.18
N LEU A 935 -45.92 37.23 -5.40
CA LEU A 935 -44.61 37.81 -5.67
C LEU A 935 -44.75 39.08 -6.49
N ALA A 936 -43.82 40.02 -6.34
CA ALA A 936 -43.81 41.27 -7.07
C ALA A 936 -42.40 41.80 -7.34
N VAL A 937 -42.32 42.66 -8.35
CA VAL A 937 -41.15 43.50 -8.62
C VAL A 937 -41.54 44.95 -8.41
N TYR A 938 -40.71 45.70 -7.69
CA TYR A 938 -40.80 47.16 -7.55
C TYR A 938 -39.55 47.83 -8.11
N THR A 939 -39.68 49.08 -8.58
CA THR A 939 -38.51 49.93 -8.85
C THR A 939 -37.78 50.25 -7.55
N ASP A 940 -36.48 50.56 -7.63
CA ASP A 940 -35.78 51.17 -6.49
C ASP A 940 -36.06 52.69 -6.45
N SER A 941 -36.43 53.19 -5.27
CA SER A 941 -36.60 54.61 -4.96
C SER A 941 -35.66 54.99 -3.83
N GLY A 942 -34.40 55.22 -4.17
CA GLY A 942 -33.38 55.64 -3.21
C GLY A 942 -33.14 54.62 -2.10
N GLY A 943 -33.09 53.32 -2.45
CA GLY A 943 -32.87 52.22 -1.51
C GLY A 943 -34.12 51.68 -0.80
N SER A 944 -35.32 52.11 -1.21
CA SER A 944 -36.59 51.50 -0.80
C SER A 944 -37.40 51.05 -2.02
N PRO A 945 -38.32 50.07 -1.89
CA PRO A 945 -39.28 49.76 -2.94
C PRO A 945 -40.10 51.01 -3.33
N GLY A 946 -40.14 51.32 -4.63
CA GLY A 946 -40.81 52.47 -5.24
C GLY A 946 -42.14 52.08 -5.89
N THR A 947 -42.20 52.18 -7.21
CA THR A 947 -43.40 51.87 -8.01
C THR A 947 -43.47 50.37 -8.30
N LEU A 948 -44.66 49.77 -8.13
CA LEU A 948 -44.90 48.38 -8.54
C LEU A 948 -44.71 48.24 -10.06
N VAL A 949 -43.82 47.34 -10.47
CA VAL A 949 -43.53 47.02 -11.88
C VAL A 949 -44.45 45.90 -12.36
N VAL A 950 -44.50 44.81 -11.61
CA VAL A 950 -45.32 43.64 -11.92
C VAL A 950 -45.60 42.84 -10.65
N SER A 951 -46.72 42.12 -10.60
CA SER A 951 -47.01 41.15 -9.55
C SER A 951 -47.61 39.87 -10.12
N THR A 952 -47.55 38.79 -9.35
CA THR A 952 -48.12 37.49 -9.71
C THR A 952 -49.55 37.36 -9.20
N ALA A 953 -50.32 36.45 -9.82
CA ALA A 953 -51.50 35.89 -9.18
C ALA A 953 -51.12 35.18 -7.86
N SER A 954 -52.11 34.88 -7.01
CA SER A 954 -51.85 34.14 -5.77
C SER A 954 -51.57 32.67 -6.04
N GLY A 955 -50.53 32.15 -5.39
CA GLY A 955 -50.18 30.73 -5.33
C GLY A 955 -50.35 30.16 -3.92
N THR A 956 -50.06 28.87 -3.77
CA THR A 956 -50.06 28.16 -2.49
C THR A 956 -48.64 27.77 -2.12
N LEU A 957 -48.21 28.10 -0.90
CA LEU A 957 -46.90 27.77 -0.37
C LEU A 957 -46.79 26.27 -0.04
N THR A 958 -45.67 25.69 -0.44
CA THR A 958 -45.19 24.38 -0.02
C THR A 958 -44.04 24.60 0.96
N ALA A 959 -44.13 23.96 2.13
CA ALA A 959 -43.12 24.08 3.17
C ALA A 959 -41.76 23.53 2.72
N ASN A 960 -40.68 24.18 3.19
CA ASN A 960 -39.28 23.78 2.96
C ASN A 960 -38.93 23.57 1.47
N ALA A 961 -39.52 24.39 0.60
CA ALA A 961 -39.34 24.29 -0.84
C ALA A 961 -39.25 25.67 -1.50
N TRP A 962 -38.68 25.70 -2.71
CA TRP A 962 -38.80 26.83 -3.62
C TRP A 962 -40.21 26.89 -4.21
N ASN A 963 -40.84 28.04 -4.07
CA ASN A 963 -42.21 28.30 -4.49
C ASN A 963 -42.17 29.32 -5.63
N SER A 964 -42.42 28.86 -6.86
CA SER A 964 -42.26 29.65 -8.09
C SER A 964 -43.59 30.04 -8.71
N LEU A 965 -43.75 31.31 -9.09
CA LEU A 965 -44.90 31.81 -9.84
C LEU A 965 -44.46 32.51 -11.12
N PRO A 966 -45.20 32.32 -12.24
CA PRO A 966 -44.88 32.97 -13.49
C PRO A 966 -45.10 34.48 -13.38
N VAL A 967 -44.20 35.24 -14.01
CA VAL A 967 -44.28 36.69 -14.15
C VAL A 967 -43.75 37.08 -15.52
N SER A 968 -44.23 38.17 -16.10
CA SER A 968 -43.69 38.68 -17.36
C SER A 968 -43.34 40.15 -17.20
N ALA A 969 -42.04 40.44 -17.16
CA ALA A 969 -41.51 41.79 -17.15
C ALA A 969 -40.07 41.81 -17.70
N THR A 970 -39.73 42.82 -18.47
CA THR A 970 -38.34 43.07 -18.88
C THR A 970 -37.74 44.11 -17.95
N LEU A 971 -36.78 43.70 -17.12
CA LEU A 971 -36.00 44.61 -16.29
C LEU A 971 -34.95 45.30 -17.14
N SER A 972 -34.85 46.62 -17.03
CA SER A 972 -33.85 47.41 -17.76
C SER A 972 -32.43 47.05 -17.32
N ALA A 973 -31.45 47.17 -18.22
CA ALA A 973 -30.03 46.99 -17.90
C ALA A 973 -29.54 48.00 -16.85
N ASN A 974 -28.53 47.62 -16.05
CA ASN A 974 -27.88 48.46 -15.03
C ASN A 974 -28.86 49.17 -14.10
N THR A 975 -30.01 48.55 -13.82
CA THR A 975 -31.11 49.14 -13.08
C THR A 975 -31.39 48.29 -11.86
N THR A 976 -31.68 48.94 -10.74
CA THR A 976 -31.97 48.25 -9.49
C THR A 976 -33.47 48.14 -9.24
N TYR A 977 -33.88 46.96 -8.80
CA TYR A 977 -35.25 46.58 -8.51
C TYR A 977 -35.33 45.90 -7.13
N TRP A 978 -36.56 45.70 -6.66
CA TRP A 978 -36.87 44.92 -5.47
C TRP A 978 -37.74 43.74 -5.84
N PHE A 979 -37.33 42.54 -5.48
CA PHE A 979 -38.22 41.39 -5.47
C PHE A 979 -38.87 41.30 -4.10
N VAL A 980 -40.18 41.15 -4.05
CA VAL A 980 -40.97 41.17 -2.82
C VAL A 980 -41.92 39.98 -2.82
N TYR A 981 -42.06 39.31 -1.68
CA TYR A 981 -43.04 38.26 -1.45
C TYR A 981 -44.06 38.71 -0.38
N ASN A 982 -45.33 38.34 -0.55
CA ASN A 982 -46.45 38.68 0.30
C ASN A 982 -47.21 37.40 0.70
N SER A 983 -47.37 37.09 1.99
CA SER A 983 -48.04 35.87 2.51
C SER A 983 -49.24 36.17 3.43
N ASN A 984 -50.17 35.21 3.58
CA ASN A 984 -51.38 35.32 4.42
C ASN A 984 -51.41 34.37 5.65
N GLY A 985 -50.45 34.49 6.56
CA GLY A 985 -50.36 33.72 7.80
C GLY A 985 -51.53 33.89 8.80
N THR A 986 -51.37 33.33 10.01
CA THR A 986 -52.49 33.05 10.96
C THR A 986 -52.97 34.24 11.81
N SER A 987 -52.28 35.38 11.77
CA SER A 987 -52.62 36.58 12.56
C SER A 987 -53.60 37.49 11.81
N ALA A 988 -54.75 37.81 12.45
CA ALA A 988 -55.81 38.64 11.88
C ALA A 988 -55.51 40.16 11.85
N ALA A 989 -54.29 40.59 12.15
CA ALA A 989 -53.89 41.98 12.07
C ALA A 989 -52.54 42.10 11.36
N VAL A 990 -52.57 42.66 10.13
CA VAL A 990 -51.47 43.47 9.54
C VAL A 990 -50.23 42.66 9.09
N ASN A 991 -49.89 42.66 7.79
CA ASN A 991 -48.58 42.17 7.32
C ASN A 991 -47.45 43.06 7.87
N ASN A 992 -46.55 42.51 8.68
CA ASN A 992 -45.38 43.22 9.18
C ASN A 992 -44.24 43.08 8.14
N MET A 993 -43.72 44.21 7.64
CA MET A 993 -42.64 44.24 6.64
C MET A 993 -41.26 44.17 7.29
N ASN A 994 -40.37 43.31 6.75
CA ASN A 994 -38.92 43.34 7.00
C ASN A 994 -38.13 43.33 5.67
N PHE A 995 -37.15 44.23 5.51
CA PHE A 995 -36.23 44.32 4.35
C PHE A 995 -34.78 44.57 4.81
N SER A 996 -33.78 44.17 4.03
CA SER A 996 -32.34 44.26 4.39
C SER A 996 -31.48 45.02 3.39
N THR A 997 -30.33 45.52 3.89
CA THR A 997 -29.56 46.64 3.33
C THR A 997 -28.06 46.38 3.07
N GLY A 998 -27.67 45.54 2.11
CA GLY A 998 -26.30 45.58 1.57
C GLY A 998 -26.03 46.90 0.82
N ALA A 999 -25.12 47.77 1.34
CA ALA A 999 -24.87 49.21 1.05
C ALA A 999 -25.21 49.80 -0.36
N ALA A 1000 -25.66 51.05 -0.55
CA ALA A 1000 -26.00 52.17 0.35
C ALA A 1000 -27.41 52.75 0.05
N GLY A 1001 -28.10 53.25 1.10
CA GLY A 1001 -29.36 54.03 1.02
C GLY A 1001 -30.66 53.37 1.54
N GLN A 1002 -30.63 52.29 2.35
CA GLN A 1002 -31.67 51.26 2.21
C GLN A 1002 -32.58 50.95 3.43
N GLY A 1003 -33.77 50.38 3.11
CA GLY A 1003 -34.71 49.62 3.96
C GLY A 1003 -35.88 50.42 4.57
N ALA A 1004 -37.14 49.97 4.39
CA ALA A 1004 -38.41 50.57 4.85
C ALA A 1004 -39.21 49.60 5.77
N TYR A 1005 -39.42 49.91 7.06
CA TYR A 1005 -40.44 49.31 7.92
C TYR A 1005 -41.65 50.24 7.82
N SER A 1006 -42.84 49.69 7.62
CA SER A 1006 -44.09 50.45 7.75
C SER A 1006 -44.86 49.79 8.87
N SER A 1007 -45.21 50.55 9.91
CA SER A 1007 -46.19 50.13 10.91
C SER A 1007 -47.61 50.08 10.35
N THR A 1008 -47.80 50.47 9.09
CA THR A 1008 -49.10 50.49 8.42
C THR A 1008 -49.37 49.12 7.80
N GLY A 1009 -50.44 48.47 8.24
CA GLY A 1009 -50.76 47.14 7.75
C GLY A 1009 -51.17 47.09 6.30
N VAL A 1010 -50.54 46.19 5.56
CA VAL A 1010 -50.90 45.83 4.21
C VAL A 1010 -51.75 44.56 4.27
N PRO A 1011 -53.01 44.55 3.80
CA PRO A 1011 -53.77 43.32 3.64
C PRO A 1011 -53.13 42.42 2.58
N PHE A 1012 -53.10 41.11 2.84
CA PHE A 1012 -52.80 40.14 1.79
C PHE A 1012 -53.71 40.33 0.57
N GLY A 1013 -53.19 40.11 -0.63
CA GLY A 1013 -53.89 40.40 -1.89
C GLY A 1013 -53.73 41.83 -2.38
N THR A 1014 -53.09 42.71 -1.58
CA THR A 1014 -52.81 44.10 -1.97
C THR A 1014 -51.32 44.40 -1.95
N TRP A 1015 -50.93 45.38 -2.76
CA TRP A 1015 -49.56 45.82 -2.95
C TRP A 1015 -49.50 47.33 -2.67
N PRO A 1016 -48.69 47.79 -1.70
CA PRO A 1016 -48.68 49.18 -1.28
C PRO A 1016 -48.10 50.09 -2.37
N ALA A 1017 -48.71 51.27 -2.56
CA ALA A 1017 -48.22 52.28 -3.50
C ALA A 1017 -47.03 53.10 -2.94
N SER A 1018 -46.80 53.04 -1.63
CA SER A 1018 -45.70 53.73 -0.94
C SER A 1018 -45.32 53.00 0.34
N PHE A 1019 -44.04 53.05 0.70
CA PHE A 1019 -43.48 52.41 1.90
C PHE A 1019 -43.05 53.50 2.92
N GLY A 1020 -43.39 53.32 4.21
CA GLY A 1020 -43.12 54.28 5.29
C GLY A 1020 -41.68 54.24 5.88
N PRO A 1021 -41.37 55.06 6.90
CA PRO A 1021 -40.03 55.17 7.52
C PRO A 1021 -39.64 54.00 8.46
N ALA A 1022 -38.36 53.60 8.45
CA ALA A 1022 -37.89 52.24 8.78
C ALA A 1022 -36.94 52.00 9.95
N THR A 1023 -36.84 50.74 10.42
CA THR A 1023 -35.70 50.19 11.19
C THR A 1023 -34.95 49.13 10.36
N LYS A 1024 -33.60 49.08 10.43
CA LYS A 1024 -32.71 48.40 9.45
C LYS A 1024 -32.13 47.07 9.98
N ASP A 1025 -31.97 46.06 9.10
CA ASP A 1025 -31.26 44.78 9.36
C ASP A 1025 -30.46 44.29 8.12
N THR A 1026 -29.68 43.21 8.26
CA THR A 1026 -28.66 42.67 7.32
C THR A 1026 -29.05 41.36 6.61
N LEU A 1027 -30.29 40.88 6.75
CA LEU A 1027 -30.78 39.59 6.21
C LEU A 1027 -31.15 39.59 4.71
N MET A 1028 -30.47 38.85 3.83
CA MET A 1028 -30.93 38.66 2.44
C MET A 1028 -31.94 37.50 2.33
N TYR A 1029 -33.11 37.75 1.72
CA TYR A 1029 -34.12 36.70 1.52
C TYR A 1029 -33.77 35.79 0.33
N SER A 1030 -34.07 34.50 0.48
CA SER A 1030 -33.99 33.46 -0.57
C SER A 1030 -35.08 33.69 -1.62
N LEU A 1031 -34.81 34.63 -2.53
CA LEU A 1031 -35.74 35.14 -3.53
C LEU A 1031 -34.99 35.48 -4.82
N TYR A 1032 -35.39 34.88 -5.94
CA TYR A 1032 -34.78 35.11 -7.26
C TYR A 1032 -35.81 35.07 -8.40
N GLY A 1033 -35.41 35.55 -9.58
CA GLY A 1033 -36.17 35.44 -10.83
C GLY A 1033 -35.41 34.66 -11.91
N SER A 1034 -36.14 33.95 -12.78
CA SER A 1034 -35.58 33.16 -13.89
C SER A 1034 -35.84 33.81 -15.24
N TYR A 1035 -34.89 33.68 -16.18
CA TYR A 1035 -34.96 34.24 -17.53
C TYR A 1035 -34.12 33.47 -18.56
#